data_AF-A0A950BLR4-F1
#
_entry.id   AF-A0A950BLR4-F1
#
_cell.length_a   1.000
_cell.length_b   1.000
_cell.length_c   1.000
_cell.angle_alpha   90.00
_cell.angle_beta   90.00
_cell.angle_gamma   90.00
#
_symmetry.space_group_name_H-M   'P 1'
#
loop_
_entity.id
_entity.type
_entity.pdbx_description
1 polymer ?
#
loop_
_entity_poly.entity_id
_entity_poly.type
_entity_poly.pdbx_seq_one_letter_code
_entity_poly.pdbx_strand_id
1 'polypeptide(L)'
;ILKAGGAYLPLDPDYPAERLAFMLQEAEPACILTTARIAPQLPDRAPRVLLDDPDTLSALSQSLEVDPTDAQRTQPLAVQHPAYVIYTSGSTGRPRGVIIEHRNFASYLWWCAQTCYEQGEGGSPIVHSMAFSGVLTTLFGPLVTGQSLTLLPVGSEAQALAAGHNGASPYALVKLTPSHLKLLNLALESSAAPSPTRALMIGGEGLIPSDLGFWQRRFPSVRLIAHYGSSEVMGGCCSNQISKDVADFISIPIGQPVWNTRAYVLDSSLKPVPVGVRGELYIAGAGLARGYLKRPGLSAERFVADPYGAAGTRMYRTGDLARWRAEGVLDFLGRADQQLKIRGFRIEPGEIEAALLSDPKVAQAAVIARQDRPGDQRLVGYVVAANGQSVDPVALRAQLGRTLPDYMVPGTIVLLDSLPLTPNGKLDPKALPASDLTAPTNSSRAARSPQEEILCALFAETLGVPQVGIDDNFFELGGHSLLAARLISRIRATLDLELPISGLFETPTVAGLTEQLVDAGAARPALRPFQRPDRIPLSFAQRRLWFLDRFEGPSPTYSAPVAVRLSGTLDRAALEAALGDLIERHESLRTVFAKTLGSPYQVILEAANVRPKLIVQPVTEESLSEALAIAGRDSFDLANEIPLRAKLFTLSPNEHVLVLVLHHIAGDGWSIAPLARDLARAYAARCQGKVPQLPALPVQYADYTLWQEQLLGSETDPESVIGRQIAFWKKTLEGLAEELELPTDRPRPAIGSYRGEVVQIKIEADLYGRLLSLARDNQATAYMVLQAALAALLSRLGAGTDIPIG
;
A
#
# COMPACT_ATOMS: atom_id res chain seq x y z
N ILE A 1 -10.49 -39.01 -7.38
CA ILE A 1 -11.59 -38.49 -6.53
C ILE A 1 -12.81 -38.12 -7.36
N LEU A 2 -12.77 -37.06 -8.20
CA LEU A 2 -13.93 -36.61 -8.99
C LEU A 2 -14.58 -37.72 -9.84
N LYS A 3 -13.78 -38.55 -10.54
CA LYS A 3 -14.27 -39.68 -11.33
C LYS A 3 -15.04 -40.72 -10.49
N ALA A 4 -14.61 -40.96 -9.26
CA ALA A 4 -15.31 -41.85 -8.32
C ALA A 4 -16.60 -41.24 -7.74
N GLY A 5 -16.81 -39.93 -7.94
CA GLY A 5 -17.98 -39.19 -7.47
C GLY A 5 -17.88 -38.61 -6.07
N GLY A 6 -16.68 -38.62 -5.49
CA GLY A 6 -16.39 -37.88 -4.27
C GLY A 6 -16.03 -36.42 -4.54
N ALA A 7 -16.18 -35.58 -3.51
CA ALA A 7 -15.61 -34.25 -3.48
C ALA A 7 -14.23 -34.28 -2.82
N TYR A 8 -13.28 -33.48 -3.31
CA TYR A 8 -11.98 -33.37 -2.66
C TYR A 8 -11.91 -32.13 -1.75
N LEU A 9 -11.17 -32.27 -0.66
CA LEU A 9 -10.76 -31.18 0.22
C LEU A 9 -9.23 -31.07 0.12
N PRO A 10 -8.68 -30.05 -0.56
CA PRO A 10 -7.24 -29.86 -0.60
C PRO A 10 -6.74 -29.46 0.80
N LEU A 11 -5.70 -30.15 1.27
CA LEU A 11 -4.99 -29.87 2.51
C LEU A 11 -3.57 -29.45 2.16
N ASP A 12 -3.18 -28.25 2.59
CA ASP A 12 -1.81 -27.76 2.44
C ASP A 12 -0.99 -28.25 3.65
N PRO A 13 0.04 -29.08 3.47
CA PRO A 13 0.83 -29.60 4.59
C PRO A 13 1.61 -28.51 5.34
N ASP A 14 1.83 -27.36 4.71
CA ASP A 14 2.48 -26.21 5.36
C ASP A 14 1.51 -25.45 6.28
N TYR A 15 0.21 -25.79 6.27
CA TYR A 15 -0.72 -25.27 7.24
C TYR A 15 -0.47 -25.86 8.64
N PRO A 16 -0.76 -25.08 9.69
CA PRO A 16 -0.59 -25.58 11.04
C PRO A 16 -1.49 -26.79 11.34
N ALA A 17 -0.98 -27.73 12.12
CA ALA A 17 -1.65 -28.99 12.42
C ALA A 17 -3.06 -28.81 13.01
N GLU A 18 -3.28 -27.78 13.84
CA GLU A 18 -4.60 -27.50 14.42
C GLU A 18 -5.61 -27.03 13.37
N ARG A 19 -5.16 -26.27 12.36
CA ARG A 19 -5.99 -25.87 11.23
C ARG A 19 -6.41 -27.08 10.41
N LEU A 20 -5.46 -27.95 10.10
CA LEU A 20 -5.72 -29.20 9.40
C LEU A 20 -6.68 -30.08 10.19
N ALA A 21 -6.53 -30.15 11.51
CA ALA A 21 -7.39 -30.93 12.39
C ALA A 21 -8.83 -30.37 12.38
N PHE A 22 -8.99 -29.05 12.44
CA PHE A 22 -10.29 -28.39 12.31
C PHE A 22 -10.96 -28.70 10.97
N MET A 23 -10.24 -28.53 9.86
CA MET A 23 -10.76 -28.77 8.51
C MET A 23 -11.22 -30.23 8.36
N LEU A 24 -10.44 -31.19 8.85
CA LEU A 24 -10.78 -32.62 8.85
C LEU A 24 -11.96 -32.93 9.77
N GLN A 25 -12.03 -32.31 10.95
CA GLN A 25 -13.12 -32.50 11.90
C GLN A 25 -14.45 -31.95 11.37
N GLU A 26 -14.45 -30.81 10.67
CA GLU A 26 -15.68 -30.26 10.11
C GLU A 26 -16.10 -31.00 8.82
N ALA A 27 -15.13 -31.35 7.97
CA ALA A 27 -15.40 -32.03 6.70
C ALA A 27 -15.72 -33.52 6.83
N GLU A 28 -15.18 -34.20 7.85
CA GLU A 28 -15.34 -35.65 8.09
C GLU A 28 -15.11 -36.48 6.81
N PRO A 29 -13.94 -36.38 6.15
CA PRO A 29 -13.70 -37.10 4.91
C PRO A 29 -13.63 -38.61 5.17
N ALA A 30 -14.08 -39.41 4.18
CA ALA A 30 -14.03 -40.87 4.27
C ALA A 30 -12.60 -41.42 4.34
N CYS A 31 -11.64 -40.75 3.69
CA CYS A 31 -10.22 -41.05 3.77
C CYS A 31 -9.36 -39.83 3.42
N ILE A 32 -8.07 -39.91 3.75
CA ILE A 32 -7.04 -38.94 3.39
C ILE A 32 -6.08 -39.63 2.40
N LEU A 33 -5.97 -39.07 1.19
CA LEU A 33 -4.95 -39.50 0.23
C LEU A 33 -3.66 -38.70 0.49
N THR A 34 -2.56 -39.38 0.78
CA THR A 34 -1.28 -38.75 1.12
C THR A 34 -0.11 -39.66 0.72
N THR A 35 1.13 -39.23 0.99
CA THR A 35 2.34 -40.05 0.87
C THR A 35 2.92 -40.36 2.24
N ALA A 36 3.79 -41.37 2.34
CA ALA A 36 4.50 -41.74 3.56
C ALA A 36 5.33 -40.57 4.12
N ARG A 37 5.85 -39.70 3.24
CA ARG A 37 6.58 -38.47 3.63
C ARG A 37 5.71 -37.46 4.37
N ILE A 38 4.47 -37.27 3.92
CA ILE A 38 3.56 -36.22 4.45
C ILE A 38 2.65 -36.76 5.54
N ALA A 39 2.34 -38.06 5.54
CA ALA A 39 1.43 -38.68 6.50
C ALA A 39 1.73 -38.33 7.98
N PRO A 40 2.99 -38.31 8.46
CA PRO A 40 3.30 -37.94 9.85
C PRO A 40 2.90 -36.51 10.23
N GLN A 41 2.79 -35.60 9.26
CA GLN A 41 2.45 -34.19 9.47
C GLN A 41 0.94 -33.96 9.59
N LEU A 42 0.14 -34.91 9.10
CA LEU A 42 -1.31 -34.79 9.09
C LEU A 42 -1.92 -35.28 10.42
N PRO A 43 -3.01 -34.65 10.91
CA PRO A 43 -3.76 -35.15 12.06
C PRO A 43 -4.38 -36.53 11.80
N ASP A 44 -4.46 -37.36 12.84
CA ASP A 44 -5.12 -38.68 12.76
C ASP A 44 -6.64 -38.54 12.98
N ARG A 45 -7.36 -38.21 11.90
CA ARG A 45 -8.81 -37.93 11.93
C ARG A 45 -9.63 -38.72 10.91
N ALA A 46 -8.97 -39.40 9.98
CA ALA A 46 -9.61 -40.25 8.97
C ALA A 46 -8.62 -41.30 8.45
N PRO A 47 -9.09 -42.45 7.94
CA PRO A 47 -8.24 -43.48 7.36
C PRO A 47 -7.31 -42.90 6.28
N ARG A 48 -6.03 -43.28 6.32
CA ARG A 48 -5.01 -42.79 5.38
C ARG A 48 -4.78 -43.83 4.29
N VAL A 49 -4.75 -43.37 3.05
CA VAL A 49 -4.30 -44.17 1.91
C VAL A 49 -2.98 -43.57 1.45
N LEU A 50 -1.90 -44.31 1.64
CA LEU A 50 -0.55 -43.91 1.25
C LEU A 50 -0.34 -44.25 -0.23
N LEU A 51 -0.20 -43.24 -1.08
CA LEU A 51 -0.10 -43.43 -2.53
C LEU A 51 1.24 -44.05 -2.97
N ASP A 52 2.25 -43.97 -2.13
CA ASP A 52 3.60 -44.51 -2.31
C ASP A 52 3.85 -45.82 -1.53
N ASP A 53 2.82 -46.36 -0.89
CA ASP A 53 2.88 -47.67 -0.25
C ASP A 53 2.93 -48.79 -1.30
N PRO A 54 3.81 -49.81 -1.14
CA PRO A 54 3.98 -50.87 -2.14
C PRO A 54 2.71 -51.66 -2.47
N ASP A 55 1.86 -51.94 -1.48
CA ASP A 55 0.61 -52.68 -1.69
C ASP A 55 -0.40 -51.81 -2.46
N THR A 56 -0.46 -50.52 -2.12
CA THR A 56 -1.28 -49.54 -2.85
C THR A 56 -0.82 -49.39 -4.30
N LEU A 57 0.48 -49.27 -4.54
CA LEU A 57 1.05 -49.21 -5.90
C LEU A 57 0.77 -50.50 -6.69
N SER A 58 0.89 -51.67 -6.06
CA SER A 58 0.55 -52.95 -6.67
C SER A 58 -0.93 -53.01 -7.09
N ALA A 59 -1.85 -52.61 -6.19
CA ALA A 59 -3.28 -52.56 -6.48
C ALA A 59 -3.63 -51.57 -7.61
N LEU A 60 -2.97 -50.40 -7.65
CA LEU A 60 -3.13 -49.42 -8.72
C LEU A 60 -2.63 -49.95 -10.07
N SER A 61 -1.51 -50.68 -10.08
CA SER A 61 -0.95 -51.26 -11.32
C SER A 61 -1.85 -52.35 -11.94
N GLN A 62 -2.68 -53.01 -11.12
CA GLN A 62 -3.64 -54.03 -11.55
C GLN A 62 -5.01 -53.43 -11.91
N SER A 63 -5.22 -52.14 -11.65
CA SER A 63 -6.48 -51.47 -11.92
C SER A 63 -6.61 -51.13 -13.41
N LEU A 64 -7.83 -51.27 -13.96
CA LEU A 64 -8.10 -50.91 -15.35
C LEU A 64 -7.95 -49.40 -15.57
N GLU A 65 -7.33 -49.00 -16.67
CA GLU A 65 -7.24 -47.59 -17.12
C GLU A 65 -8.58 -47.06 -17.69
N VAL A 66 -9.71 -47.42 -17.08
CA VAL A 66 -11.04 -46.97 -17.51
C VAL A 66 -11.76 -46.24 -16.38
N ASP A 67 -12.56 -45.24 -16.75
CA ASP A 67 -13.35 -44.48 -15.79
C ASP A 67 -14.39 -45.38 -15.12
N PRO A 68 -14.63 -45.22 -13.80
CA PRO A 68 -15.65 -46.00 -13.12
C PRO A 68 -17.03 -45.75 -13.74
N THR A 69 -17.80 -46.81 -13.90
CA THR A 69 -19.20 -46.75 -14.34
C THR A 69 -20.12 -46.42 -13.17
N ASP A 70 -21.36 -46.01 -13.44
CA ASP A 70 -22.35 -45.77 -12.37
C ASP A 70 -22.64 -47.03 -11.55
N ALA A 71 -22.51 -48.22 -12.14
CA ALA A 71 -22.66 -49.49 -11.42
C ALA A 71 -21.53 -49.77 -10.41
N GLN A 72 -20.36 -49.14 -10.60
CA GLN A 72 -19.22 -49.24 -9.69
C GLN A 72 -19.23 -48.14 -8.61
N ARG A 73 -20.13 -47.16 -8.72
CA ARG A 73 -20.31 -46.09 -7.73
C ARG A 73 -21.40 -46.46 -6.73
N THR A 74 -21.41 -45.79 -5.58
CA THR A 74 -22.47 -45.96 -4.57
C THR A 74 -23.82 -45.40 -5.04
N GLN A 75 -23.81 -44.46 -5.98
CA GLN A 75 -24.98 -43.90 -6.64
C GLN A 75 -24.60 -43.24 -7.98
N PRO A 76 -25.56 -43.06 -8.91
CA PRO A 76 -25.31 -42.33 -10.16
C PRO A 76 -24.80 -40.91 -9.93
N LEU A 77 -23.93 -40.43 -10.81
CA LEU A 77 -23.39 -39.08 -10.73
C LEU A 77 -24.42 -38.03 -11.18
N ALA A 78 -24.65 -37.03 -10.32
CA ALA A 78 -25.45 -35.86 -10.64
C ALA A 78 -24.58 -34.59 -10.66
N VAL A 79 -24.85 -33.66 -11.58
CA VAL A 79 -24.09 -32.40 -11.70
C VAL A 79 -24.24 -31.49 -10.48
N GLN A 80 -25.26 -31.72 -9.66
CA GLN A 80 -25.47 -31.01 -8.40
C GLN A 80 -24.58 -31.56 -7.28
N HIS A 81 -23.96 -32.74 -7.43
CA HIS A 81 -23.07 -33.26 -6.38
C HIS A 81 -21.87 -32.33 -6.15
N PRO A 82 -21.37 -32.23 -4.90
CA PRO A 82 -20.16 -31.48 -4.60
C PRO A 82 -18.96 -32.02 -5.37
N ALA A 83 -18.18 -31.13 -5.99
CA ALA A 83 -16.92 -31.44 -6.65
C ALA A 83 -15.73 -31.20 -5.70
N TYR A 84 -15.78 -30.13 -4.91
CA TYR A 84 -14.76 -29.83 -3.91
C TYR A 84 -15.29 -28.95 -2.79
N VAL A 85 -14.51 -28.90 -1.71
CA VAL A 85 -14.70 -27.96 -0.61
C VAL A 85 -13.41 -27.19 -0.40
N ILE A 86 -13.48 -25.86 -0.43
CA ILE A 86 -12.34 -24.98 -0.13
C ILE A 86 -12.67 -24.16 1.11
N TYR A 87 -11.76 -24.13 2.07
CA TYR A 87 -11.94 -23.35 3.29
C TYR A 87 -11.44 -21.93 3.10
N THR A 88 -12.31 -20.96 3.36
CA THR A 88 -11.98 -19.53 3.45
C THR A 88 -11.95 -19.09 4.90
N SER A 89 -11.41 -17.90 5.18
CA SER A 89 -11.58 -17.33 6.52
C SER A 89 -13.04 -16.98 6.82
N GLY A 90 -13.45 -17.09 8.08
CA GLY A 90 -14.81 -16.79 8.52
C GLY A 90 -14.93 -15.64 9.52
N SER A 91 -15.89 -14.74 9.28
CA SER A 91 -16.22 -13.58 10.13
C SER A 91 -16.64 -13.92 11.56
N THR A 92 -16.83 -15.20 11.88
CA THR A 92 -17.24 -15.73 13.20
C THR A 92 -16.09 -16.42 13.92
N GLY A 93 -14.85 -16.25 13.47
CA GLY A 93 -13.71 -16.87 14.16
C GLY A 93 -13.20 -18.19 13.61
N ARG A 94 -13.93 -18.79 12.67
CA ARG A 94 -13.68 -20.17 12.22
C ARG A 94 -13.66 -20.24 10.71
N PRO A 95 -12.73 -21.00 10.12
CA PRO A 95 -12.73 -21.27 8.68
C PRO A 95 -14.09 -21.80 8.22
N ARG A 96 -14.46 -21.50 6.98
CA ARG A 96 -15.74 -21.89 6.40
C ARG A 96 -15.51 -22.70 5.13
N GLY A 97 -15.95 -23.95 5.11
CA GLY A 97 -15.90 -24.77 3.91
C GLY A 97 -16.92 -24.31 2.87
N VAL A 98 -16.46 -23.71 1.77
CA VAL A 98 -17.30 -23.36 0.63
C VAL A 98 -17.53 -24.60 -0.23
N ILE A 99 -18.79 -25.03 -0.37
CA ILE A 99 -19.15 -26.22 -1.15
C ILE A 99 -19.44 -25.83 -2.59
N ILE A 100 -18.63 -26.36 -3.51
CA ILE A 100 -18.79 -26.16 -4.94
C ILE A 100 -19.30 -27.43 -5.60
N GLU A 101 -20.30 -27.30 -6.47
CA GLU A 101 -20.90 -28.40 -7.20
C GLU A 101 -20.28 -28.57 -8.59
N HIS A 102 -20.39 -29.77 -9.17
CA HIS A 102 -19.92 -30.06 -10.52
C HIS A 102 -20.47 -29.09 -11.57
N ARG A 103 -21.76 -28.70 -11.49
CA ARG A 103 -22.36 -27.73 -12.42
C ARG A 103 -21.75 -26.34 -12.34
N ASN A 104 -21.39 -25.88 -11.13
CA ASN A 104 -20.74 -24.58 -10.95
C ASN A 104 -19.36 -24.63 -11.61
N PHE A 105 -18.65 -25.72 -11.33
CA PHE A 105 -17.30 -25.93 -11.79
C PHE A 105 -17.23 -26.08 -13.31
N ALA A 106 -18.11 -26.89 -13.90
CA ALA A 106 -18.21 -27.09 -15.34
C ALA A 106 -18.56 -25.79 -16.07
N SER A 107 -19.51 -24.98 -15.56
CA SER A 107 -19.85 -23.70 -16.19
C SER A 107 -18.66 -22.73 -16.24
N TYR A 108 -17.90 -22.64 -15.14
CA TYR A 108 -16.72 -21.77 -15.07
C TYR A 108 -15.57 -22.28 -15.96
N LEU A 109 -15.26 -23.58 -15.89
CA LEU A 109 -14.21 -24.17 -16.72
C LEU A 109 -14.53 -24.11 -18.20
N TRP A 110 -15.79 -24.26 -18.59
CA TRP A 110 -16.20 -24.12 -19.98
C TRP A 110 -15.99 -22.68 -20.49
N TRP A 111 -16.40 -21.67 -19.71
CA TRP A 111 -16.09 -20.28 -20.03
C TRP A 111 -14.57 -20.05 -20.14
N CYS A 112 -13.79 -20.54 -19.17
CA CYS A 112 -12.35 -20.37 -19.14
C CYS A 112 -11.66 -21.04 -20.35
N ALA A 113 -12.04 -22.28 -20.67
CA ALA A 113 -11.51 -23.02 -21.81
C ALA A 113 -11.78 -22.32 -23.14
N GLN A 114 -12.94 -21.68 -23.29
CA GLN A 114 -13.35 -21.03 -24.54
C GLN A 114 -12.85 -19.59 -24.69
N THR A 115 -12.59 -18.89 -23.59
CA THR A 115 -12.28 -17.44 -23.62
C THR A 115 -10.86 -17.10 -23.15
N CYS A 116 -10.28 -17.94 -22.29
CA CYS A 116 -8.98 -17.69 -21.67
C CYS A 116 -7.87 -18.55 -22.27
N TYR A 117 -8.17 -19.78 -22.68
CA TYR A 117 -7.21 -20.67 -23.34
C TYR A 117 -7.34 -20.60 -24.87
N GLU A 118 -6.20 -20.43 -25.54
CA GLU A 118 -6.10 -20.62 -26.99
C GLU A 118 -5.87 -22.10 -27.31
N GLN A 119 -6.36 -22.56 -28.45
CA GLN A 119 -6.06 -23.90 -28.99
C GLN A 119 -4.55 -24.01 -29.28
N GLY A 120 -3.92 -25.13 -28.90
CA GLY A 120 -2.49 -25.39 -29.17
C GLY A 120 -1.69 -25.81 -27.93
N GLU A 121 -0.35 -25.79 -28.05
CA GLU A 121 0.59 -26.27 -27.02
C GLU A 121 1.01 -25.17 -26.03
N GLY A 122 1.27 -25.49 -24.77
CA GLY A 122 1.87 -24.56 -23.80
C GLY A 122 1.28 -24.65 -22.40
N GLY A 123 -0.01 -24.97 -22.26
CA GLY A 123 -0.57 -25.34 -20.95
C GLY A 123 -0.51 -24.23 -19.90
N SER A 124 -0.43 -24.61 -18.63
CA SER A 124 -0.30 -23.64 -17.53
C SER A 124 0.61 -24.12 -16.39
N PRO A 125 1.31 -23.18 -15.73
CA PRO A 125 2.02 -23.47 -14.50
C PRO A 125 1.10 -23.36 -13.27
N ILE A 126 1.41 -24.14 -12.24
CA ILE A 126 0.83 -24.00 -10.91
C ILE A 126 1.68 -23.03 -10.09
N VAL A 127 1.10 -21.88 -9.75
CA VAL A 127 1.76 -20.79 -8.99
C VAL A 127 1.10 -20.55 -7.62
N HIS A 128 -0.07 -21.14 -7.39
CA HIS A 128 -0.83 -20.96 -6.16
C HIS A 128 -1.05 -22.30 -5.48
N SER A 129 -1.13 -22.29 -4.15
CA SER A 129 -1.47 -23.48 -3.38
C SER A 129 -2.84 -24.04 -3.79
N MET A 130 -2.93 -25.37 -3.79
CA MET A 130 -4.14 -26.14 -4.07
C MET A 130 -5.27 -25.87 -3.08
N ALA A 131 -4.96 -25.31 -1.91
CA ALA A 131 -5.94 -24.92 -0.90
C ALA A 131 -6.81 -23.72 -1.31
N PHE A 132 -6.51 -23.04 -2.42
CA PHE A 132 -7.22 -21.84 -2.86
C PHE A 132 -7.92 -22.01 -4.20
N SER A 133 -9.10 -21.39 -4.34
CA SER A 133 -9.87 -21.45 -5.58
C SER A 133 -9.18 -20.76 -6.77
N GLY A 134 -8.17 -19.92 -6.50
CA GLY A 134 -7.37 -19.23 -7.52
C GLY A 134 -6.69 -20.19 -8.49
N VAL A 135 -6.15 -21.31 -7.98
CA VAL A 135 -5.38 -22.31 -8.74
C VAL A 135 -6.23 -23.10 -9.75
N LEU A 136 -7.55 -23.16 -9.54
CA LEU A 136 -8.44 -24.05 -10.32
C LEU A 136 -8.45 -23.71 -11.80
N THR A 137 -8.34 -22.41 -12.13
CA THR A 137 -8.25 -21.92 -13.51
C THR A 137 -7.05 -22.53 -14.23
N THR A 138 -5.87 -22.54 -13.61
CA THR A 138 -4.63 -23.03 -14.23
C THR A 138 -4.41 -24.53 -14.03
N LEU A 139 -5.06 -25.15 -13.05
CA LEU A 139 -5.01 -26.59 -12.84
C LEU A 139 -5.89 -27.36 -13.84
N PHE A 140 -7.18 -26.99 -13.91
CA PHE A 140 -8.15 -27.76 -14.70
C PHE A 140 -8.36 -27.18 -16.09
N GLY A 141 -8.05 -25.90 -16.32
CA GLY A 141 -8.12 -25.27 -17.64
C GLY A 141 -7.31 -26.04 -18.71
N PRO A 142 -6.03 -26.38 -18.47
CA PRO A 142 -5.24 -27.16 -19.41
C PRO A 142 -5.82 -28.57 -19.60
N LEU A 143 -6.25 -29.23 -18.51
CA LEU A 143 -6.77 -30.59 -18.57
C LEU A 143 -8.04 -30.71 -19.43
N VAL A 144 -8.95 -29.74 -19.37
CA VAL A 144 -10.18 -29.75 -20.18
C VAL A 144 -9.95 -29.27 -21.63
N THR A 145 -8.80 -28.66 -21.91
CA THR A 145 -8.40 -28.21 -23.25
C THR A 145 -7.37 -29.15 -23.90
N GLY A 146 -6.97 -30.23 -23.22
CA GLY A 146 -5.97 -31.18 -23.70
C GLY A 146 -4.53 -30.65 -23.66
N GLN A 147 -4.25 -29.61 -22.87
CA GLN A 147 -2.94 -29.00 -22.74
C GLN A 147 -2.19 -29.48 -21.48
N SER A 148 -0.88 -29.23 -21.43
CA SER A 148 0.00 -29.65 -20.34
C SER A 148 -0.18 -28.84 -19.05
N LEU A 149 0.23 -29.43 -17.94
CA LEU A 149 0.34 -28.76 -16.64
C LEU A 149 1.79 -28.79 -16.18
N THR A 150 2.30 -27.68 -15.67
CA THR A 150 3.66 -27.60 -15.14
C THR A 150 3.64 -27.27 -13.65
N LEU A 151 4.34 -28.08 -12.85
CA LEU A 151 4.59 -27.76 -11.44
C LEU A 151 5.90 -26.96 -11.34
N LEU A 152 5.84 -25.78 -10.73
CA LEU A 152 7.02 -24.95 -10.50
C LEU A 152 7.65 -25.27 -9.14
N PRO A 153 8.97 -25.05 -8.98
CA PRO A 153 9.61 -25.16 -7.67
C PRO A 153 9.03 -24.13 -6.69
N VAL A 154 8.63 -24.61 -5.52
CA VAL A 154 8.04 -23.78 -4.46
C VAL A 154 9.04 -22.71 -3.99
N GLY A 155 8.58 -21.47 -3.83
CA GLY A 155 9.37 -20.35 -3.33
C GLY A 155 10.29 -19.67 -4.36
N SER A 156 10.26 -20.12 -5.62
CA SER A 156 11.00 -19.50 -6.72
C SER A 156 10.17 -19.38 -8.00
N GLU A 157 8.84 -19.36 -7.86
CA GLU A 157 7.90 -19.40 -8.97
C GLU A 157 8.11 -18.22 -9.93
N ALA A 158 8.35 -17.02 -9.41
CA ALA A 158 8.62 -15.83 -10.22
C ALA A 158 9.91 -15.98 -11.05
N GLN A 159 10.99 -16.50 -10.44
CA GLN A 159 12.26 -16.76 -11.13
C GLN A 159 12.12 -17.90 -12.14
N ALA A 160 11.41 -18.98 -11.80
CA ALA A 160 11.16 -20.11 -12.68
C ALA A 160 10.30 -19.71 -13.90
N LEU A 161 9.32 -18.83 -13.70
CA LEU A 161 8.56 -18.22 -14.79
C LEU A 161 9.46 -17.32 -15.65
N ALA A 162 10.30 -16.47 -15.03
CA ALA A 162 11.14 -15.51 -15.75
C ALA A 162 12.32 -16.13 -16.51
N ALA A 163 12.86 -17.25 -16.01
CA ALA A 163 13.88 -18.04 -16.69
C ALA A 163 13.34 -18.69 -17.98
N GLY A 164 12.01 -18.81 -18.09
CA GLY A 164 11.34 -19.49 -19.18
C GLY A 164 11.51 -21.01 -19.11
N HIS A 165 10.74 -21.73 -19.93
CA HIS A 165 10.94 -23.15 -20.12
C HIS A 165 12.07 -23.31 -21.15
N ASN A 166 13.26 -23.77 -20.74
CA ASN A 166 14.44 -23.97 -21.60
C ASN A 166 14.08 -24.67 -22.94
N GLY A 167 13.78 -23.88 -23.98
CA GLY A 167 13.44 -24.37 -25.32
C GLY A 167 11.98 -24.76 -25.60
N ALA A 168 11.01 -24.53 -24.70
CA ALA A 168 9.59 -24.88 -24.94
C ALA A 168 8.69 -23.65 -25.22
N SER A 169 7.53 -23.90 -25.84
CA SER A 169 6.49 -22.91 -26.14
C SER A 169 6.02 -22.15 -24.89
N PRO A 170 5.66 -20.86 -24.99
CA PRO A 170 5.16 -20.08 -23.85
C PRO A 170 3.87 -20.69 -23.29
N TYR A 171 3.68 -20.57 -21.98
CA TYR A 171 2.47 -21.05 -21.31
C TYR A 171 1.23 -20.41 -21.95
N ALA A 172 0.18 -21.20 -22.19
CA ALA A 172 -1.05 -20.67 -22.78
C ALA A 172 -1.73 -19.66 -21.85
N LEU A 173 -1.74 -19.93 -20.55
CA LEU A 173 -2.27 -19.03 -19.53
C LEU A 173 -1.44 -19.11 -18.25
N VAL A 174 -1.07 -17.96 -17.69
CA VAL A 174 -0.56 -17.81 -16.32
C VAL A 174 -1.57 -16.99 -15.53
N LYS A 175 -1.90 -17.43 -14.32
CA LYS A 175 -2.78 -16.70 -13.41
C LYS A 175 -2.02 -16.31 -12.15
N LEU A 176 -2.09 -15.04 -11.77
CA LEU A 176 -1.37 -14.45 -10.64
C LEU A 176 -2.28 -13.54 -9.81
N THR A 177 -1.83 -13.25 -8.60
CA THR A 177 -2.32 -12.08 -7.85
C THR A 177 -1.47 -10.85 -8.18
N PRO A 178 -1.94 -9.61 -7.96
CA PRO A 178 -1.12 -8.41 -8.14
C PRO A 178 0.22 -8.45 -7.39
N SER A 179 0.27 -9.05 -6.20
CA SER A 179 1.53 -9.24 -5.46
C SER A 179 2.51 -10.17 -6.20
N HIS A 180 2.04 -11.32 -6.70
CA HIS A 180 2.88 -12.24 -7.48
C HIS A 180 3.30 -11.65 -8.84
N LEU A 181 2.43 -10.83 -9.44
CA LEU A 181 2.74 -10.10 -10.66
C LEU A 181 3.94 -9.17 -10.48
N LYS A 182 4.01 -8.45 -9.35
CA LYS A 182 5.15 -7.56 -9.05
C LYS A 182 6.47 -8.34 -8.94
N LEU A 183 6.46 -9.50 -8.31
CA LEU A 183 7.63 -10.37 -8.22
C LEU A 183 8.06 -10.89 -9.60
N LEU A 184 7.10 -11.29 -10.43
CA LEU A 184 7.39 -11.73 -11.79
C LEU A 184 7.93 -10.57 -12.66
N ASN A 185 7.38 -9.36 -12.51
CA ASN A 185 7.88 -8.16 -13.20
C ASN A 185 9.34 -7.91 -12.85
N LEU A 186 9.68 -7.93 -11.56
CA LEU A 186 11.07 -7.79 -11.06
C LEU A 186 12.01 -8.85 -11.66
N ALA A 187 11.57 -10.11 -11.70
CA ALA A 187 12.38 -11.19 -12.26
C ALA A 187 12.59 -11.03 -13.78
N LEU A 188 11.56 -10.58 -14.50
CA LEU A 188 11.61 -10.34 -15.94
C LEU A 188 12.36 -9.06 -16.33
N GLU A 189 12.42 -8.04 -15.46
CA GLU A 189 13.23 -6.82 -15.65
C GLU A 189 14.71 -7.17 -15.88
N SER A 190 15.22 -8.18 -15.18
CA SER A 190 16.59 -8.68 -15.29
C SER A 190 16.84 -9.70 -16.42
N SER A 191 15.81 -10.04 -17.23
CA SER A 191 15.86 -11.13 -18.20
C SER A 191 15.55 -10.67 -19.64
N ALA A 192 16.37 -11.10 -20.60
CA ALA A 192 16.10 -10.89 -22.03
C ALA A 192 15.12 -11.93 -22.62
N ALA A 193 14.57 -12.83 -21.80
CA ALA A 193 13.71 -13.93 -22.26
C ALA A 193 12.44 -13.42 -22.99
N PRO A 194 11.87 -14.23 -23.90
CA PRO A 194 10.53 -13.98 -24.43
C PRO A 194 9.48 -14.06 -23.31
N SER A 195 8.25 -13.63 -23.60
CA SER A 195 7.16 -13.73 -22.63
C SER A 195 7.02 -15.18 -22.15
N PRO A 196 6.91 -15.43 -20.83
CA PRO A 196 6.67 -16.77 -20.34
C PRO A 196 5.26 -17.26 -20.69
N THR A 197 4.35 -16.39 -21.14
CA THR A 197 2.96 -16.76 -21.42
C THR A 197 2.33 -15.99 -22.58
N ARG A 198 1.25 -16.53 -23.17
CA ARG A 198 0.39 -15.86 -24.16
C ARG A 198 -0.78 -15.10 -23.53
N ALA A 199 -1.19 -15.47 -22.32
CA ALA A 199 -2.24 -14.77 -21.58
C ALA A 199 -1.89 -14.69 -20.09
N LEU A 200 -2.09 -13.51 -19.51
CA LEU A 200 -1.89 -13.27 -18.11
C LEU A 200 -3.22 -12.86 -17.47
N MET A 201 -3.70 -13.67 -16.53
CA MET A 201 -4.91 -13.40 -15.75
C MET A 201 -4.53 -12.94 -14.34
N ILE A 202 -5.06 -11.79 -13.91
CA ILE A 202 -4.69 -11.15 -12.65
C ILE A 202 -5.92 -10.90 -11.80
N GLY A 203 -5.93 -11.41 -10.58
CA GLY A 203 -7.07 -11.27 -9.68
C GLY A 203 -6.79 -11.59 -8.23
N GLY A 204 -7.76 -11.31 -7.35
CA GLY A 204 -7.67 -11.60 -5.92
C GLY A 204 -7.30 -10.40 -5.04
N GLU A 205 -6.68 -9.36 -5.58
CA GLU A 205 -6.35 -8.09 -4.87
C GLU A 205 -6.78 -6.88 -5.71
N GLY A 206 -6.64 -5.67 -5.14
CA GLY A 206 -6.77 -4.43 -5.90
C GLY A 206 -5.68 -4.35 -6.97
N LEU A 207 -6.08 -4.29 -8.23
CA LEU A 207 -5.17 -4.21 -9.37
C LEU A 207 -4.98 -2.76 -9.77
N ILE A 208 -3.74 -2.29 -9.70
CA ILE A 208 -3.39 -0.92 -10.09
C ILE A 208 -2.88 -0.90 -11.54
N PRO A 209 -3.20 0.13 -12.33
CA PRO A 209 -2.78 0.21 -13.73
C PRO A 209 -1.27 0.07 -13.96
N SER A 210 -0.46 0.64 -13.06
CA SER A 210 1.01 0.61 -13.16
C SER A 210 1.60 -0.80 -13.19
N ASP A 211 0.97 -1.78 -12.53
CA ASP A 211 1.48 -3.15 -12.47
C ASP A 211 1.33 -3.89 -13.81
N LEU A 212 0.35 -3.49 -14.63
CA LEU A 212 0.02 -4.09 -15.93
C LEU A 212 0.74 -3.42 -17.10
N GLY A 213 1.07 -2.14 -16.96
CA GLY A 213 1.77 -1.40 -18.01
C GLY A 213 3.09 -2.05 -18.41
N PHE A 214 3.81 -2.66 -17.46
CA PHE A 214 5.02 -3.44 -17.76
C PHE A 214 4.75 -4.50 -18.84
N TRP A 215 3.66 -5.25 -18.70
CA TRP A 215 3.30 -6.33 -19.63
C TRP A 215 2.79 -5.82 -20.96
N GLN A 216 1.91 -4.82 -20.99
CA GLN A 216 1.41 -4.26 -22.25
C GLN A 216 2.56 -3.75 -23.13
N ARG A 217 3.61 -3.20 -22.53
CA ARG A 217 4.77 -2.67 -23.25
C ARG A 217 5.79 -3.73 -23.62
N ARG A 218 6.16 -4.62 -22.69
CA ARG A 218 7.22 -5.61 -22.91
C ARG A 218 6.75 -6.79 -23.75
N PHE A 219 5.47 -7.15 -23.62
CA PHE A 219 4.86 -8.30 -24.27
C PHE A 219 3.47 -7.94 -24.83
N PRO A 220 3.38 -7.07 -25.85
CA PRO A 220 2.10 -6.53 -26.34
C PRO A 220 1.17 -7.59 -26.94
N SER A 221 1.71 -8.74 -27.36
CA SER A 221 0.93 -9.89 -27.82
C SER A 221 0.28 -10.67 -26.68
N VAL A 222 0.63 -10.40 -25.42
CA VAL A 222 0.07 -11.09 -24.26
C VAL A 222 -1.28 -10.49 -23.92
N ARG A 223 -2.30 -11.35 -23.86
CA ARG A 223 -3.63 -10.95 -23.43
C ARG A 223 -3.64 -10.72 -21.92
N LEU A 224 -3.89 -9.48 -21.50
CA LEU A 224 -4.06 -9.13 -20.09
C LEU A 224 -5.53 -9.20 -19.70
N ILE A 225 -5.80 -9.97 -18.64
CA ILE A 225 -7.16 -10.26 -18.19
C ILE A 225 -7.27 -9.91 -16.71
N ALA A 226 -7.95 -8.82 -16.36
CA ALA A 226 -8.34 -8.58 -14.98
C ALA A 226 -9.49 -9.53 -14.60
N HIS A 227 -9.43 -10.09 -13.41
CA HIS A 227 -10.35 -11.12 -12.97
C HIS A 227 -10.76 -10.91 -11.52
N TYR A 228 -12.07 -10.94 -11.27
CA TYR A 228 -12.67 -10.69 -9.97
C TYR A 228 -13.58 -11.84 -9.56
N GLY A 229 -13.50 -12.21 -8.28
CA GLY A 229 -14.41 -13.17 -7.68
C GLY A 229 -13.99 -13.54 -6.26
N SER A 230 -14.70 -14.49 -5.69
CA SER A 230 -14.39 -15.13 -4.43
C SER A 230 -14.73 -16.62 -4.49
N SER A 231 -14.32 -17.40 -3.48
CA SER A 231 -14.56 -18.84 -3.46
C SER A 231 -16.05 -19.18 -3.54
N GLU A 232 -16.95 -18.36 -2.98
CA GLU A 232 -18.41 -18.52 -3.06
C GLU A 232 -18.98 -18.40 -4.48
N VAL A 233 -18.20 -17.83 -5.40
CA VAL A 233 -18.56 -17.61 -6.80
C VAL A 233 -17.48 -18.17 -7.73
N MET A 234 -17.04 -19.41 -7.48
CA MET A 234 -16.06 -20.15 -8.30
C MET A 234 -14.65 -19.55 -8.37
N GLY A 235 -14.29 -18.62 -7.48
CA GLY A 235 -13.03 -17.89 -7.53
C GLY A 235 -12.94 -16.86 -8.67
N GLY A 236 -14.02 -16.71 -9.46
CA GLY A 236 -14.05 -15.92 -10.68
C GLY A 236 -15.46 -15.76 -11.21
N CYS A 237 -15.96 -14.52 -11.20
CA CYS A 237 -17.32 -14.20 -11.61
C CYS A 237 -17.40 -12.98 -12.55
N CYS A 238 -16.38 -12.12 -12.56
CA CYS A 238 -16.23 -11.04 -13.53
C CYS A 238 -14.84 -11.07 -14.16
N SER A 239 -14.77 -10.72 -15.43
CA SER A 239 -13.52 -10.63 -16.18
C SER A 239 -13.51 -9.40 -17.08
N ASN A 240 -12.34 -8.79 -17.22
CA ASN A 240 -12.09 -7.71 -18.17
C ASN A 240 -10.85 -8.04 -18.99
N GLN A 241 -11.00 -8.24 -20.30
CA GLN A 241 -9.84 -8.23 -21.18
C GLN A 241 -9.42 -6.78 -21.39
N ILE A 242 -8.17 -6.48 -21.03
CA ILE A 242 -7.64 -5.14 -21.04
C ILE A 242 -7.14 -4.86 -22.45
N SER A 243 -8.02 -4.30 -23.27
CA SER A 243 -7.76 -3.95 -24.68
C SER A 243 -7.37 -2.48 -24.88
N LYS A 244 -7.68 -1.61 -23.92
CA LYS A 244 -7.25 -0.21 -23.91
C LYS A 244 -5.88 -0.09 -23.26
N ASP A 245 -5.20 1.01 -23.53
CA ASP A 245 -3.98 1.36 -22.82
C ASP A 245 -4.28 1.44 -21.31
N VAL A 246 -3.47 0.77 -20.50
CA VAL A 246 -3.66 0.79 -19.04
C VAL A 246 -3.52 2.19 -18.47
N ALA A 247 -2.82 3.10 -19.15
CA ALA A 247 -2.76 4.53 -18.84
C ALA A 247 -4.13 5.24 -18.78
N ASP A 248 -5.10 4.78 -19.58
CA ASP A 248 -6.43 5.39 -19.66
C ASP A 248 -7.30 5.09 -18.42
N PHE A 249 -6.86 4.16 -17.58
CA PHE A 249 -7.61 3.76 -16.39
C PHE A 249 -7.07 4.46 -15.13
N ILE A 250 -7.96 5.13 -14.41
CA ILE A 250 -7.70 5.57 -13.02
C ILE A 250 -7.67 4.36 -12.06
N SER A 251 -8.54 3.38 -12.33
CA SER A 251 -8.58 2.07 -11.67
C SER A 251 -8.99 1.02 -12.70
N ILE A 252 -8.38 -0.16 -12.64
CA ILE A 252 -8.69 -1.24 -13.57
C ILE A 252 -10.10 -1.78 -13.26
N PRO A 253 -11.05 -1.71 -14.22
CA PRO A 253 -12.38 -2.27 -14.03
C PRO A 253 -12.29 -3.78 -13.82
N ILE A 254 -13.14 -4.29 -12.93
CA ILE A 254 -13.30 -5.74 -12.73
C ILE A 254 -14.08 -6.40 -13.88
N GLY A 255 -14.66 -5.59 -14.77
CA GLY A 255 -15.17 -6.01 -16.07
C GLY A 255 -16.63 -6.43 -16.06
N GLN A 256 -16.94 -7.44 -16.86
CA GLN A 256 -18.29 -7.97 -17.06
C GLN A 256 -18.44 -9.35 -16.42
N PRO A 257 -19.66 -9.74 -16.02
CA PRO A 257 -19.94 -11.09 -15.57
C PRO A 257 -19.51 -12.15 -16.61
N VAL A 258 -18.93 -13.25 -16.13
CA VAL A 258 -18.63 -14.42 -16.98
C VAL A 258 -19.92 -15.13 -17.41
N TRP A 259 -19.84 -16.14 -18.29
CA TRP A 259 -21.02 -16.84 -18.77
C TRP A 259 -21.92 -17.37 -17.64
N ASN A 260 -23.23 -17.32 -17.89
CA ASN A 260 -24.27 -17.74 -16.95
C ASN A 260 -24.23 -17.03 -15.58
N THR A 261 -23.63 -15.84 -15.51
CA THR A 261 -23.52 -15.02 -14.29
C THR A 261 -24.17 -13.66 -14.49
N ARG A 262 -24.86 -13.16 -13.46
CA ARG A 262 -25.41 -11.80 -13.40
C ARG A 262 -24.77 -11.06 -12.25
N ALA A 263 -24.53 -9.77 -12.42
CA ALA A 263 -24.08 -8.88 -11.36
C ALA A 263 -25.10 -7.75 -11.17
N TYR A 264 -25.49 -7.52 -9.92
CA TYR A 264 -26.37 -6.42 -9.54
C TYR A 264 -25.62 -5.48 -8.60
N VAL A 265 -25.79 -4.18 -8.79
CA VAL A 265 -25.32 -3.15 -7.84
C VAL A 265 -26.56 -2.62 -7.15
N LEU A 266 -26.72 -2.96 -5.87
CA LEU A 266 -27.97 -2.75 -5.12
C LEU A 266 -27.76 -1.77 -3.96
N ASP A 267 -28.82 -1.08 -3.58
CA ASP A 267 -28.88 -0.30 -2.33
C ASP A 267 -29.23 -1.17 -1.12
N SER A 268 -29.33 -0.54 0.05
CA SER A 268 -29.67 -1.22 1.32
C SER A 268 -31.09 -1.82 1.35
N SER A 269 -31.96 -1.44 0.42
CA SER A 269 -33.31 -2.00 0.25
C SER A 269 -33.36 -3.08 -0.85
N LEU A 270 -32.19 -3.59 -1.25
CA LEU A 270 -32.00 -4.54 -2.36
C LEU A 270 -32.50 -4.02 -3.71
N LYS A 271 -32.65 -2.70 -3.93
CA LYS A 271 -33.07 -2.13 -5.23
C LYS A 271 -31.87 -1.78 -6.11
N PRO A 272 -31.95 -1.89 -7.44
CA PRO A 272 -30.82 -1.56 -8.32
C PRO A 272 -30.58 -0.05 -8.30
N VAL A 273 -29.32 0.35 -8.19
CA VAL A 273 -28.92 1.75 -8.28
C VAL A 273 -28.67 2.15 -9.75
N PRO A 274 -28.87 3.42 -10.13
CA PRO A 274 -28.54 3.90 -11.48
C PRO A 274 -27.06 3.70 -11.85
N VAL A 275 -26.78 3.67 -13.15
CA VAL A 275 -25.40 3.68 -13.68
C VAL A 275 -24.65 4.89 -13.13
N GLY A 276 -23.39 4.71 -12.74
CA GLY A 276 -22.58 5.76 -12.11
C GLY A 276 -22.79 5.91 -10.60
N VAL A 277 -23.81 5.27 -10.01
CA VAL A 277 -24.08 5.31 -8.57
C VAL A 277 -23.41 4.12 -7.86
N ARG A 278 -22.82 4.39 -6.70
CA ARG A 278 -22.22 3.36 -5.83
C ARG A 278 -23.31 2.55 -5.13
N GLY A 279 -23.14 1.23 -5.10
CA GLY A 279 -23.93 0.31 -4.29
C GLY A 279 -23.16 -0.95 -3.91
N GLU A 280 -23.81 -1.89 -3.24
CA GLU A 280 -23.23 -3.19 -2.87
C GLU A 280 -23.40 -4.19 -4.03
N LEU A 281 -22.35 -4.97 -4.30
CA LEU A 281 -22.32 -5.94 -5.41
C LEU A 281 -22.92 -7.29 -4.99
N TYR A 282 -23.89 -7.75 -5.77
CA TYR A 282 -24.52 -9.06 -5.65
C TYR A 282 -24.29 -9.87 -6.93
N ILE A 283 -23.95 -11.14 -6.78
CA ILE A 283 -23.69 -12.05 -7.91
C ILE A 283 -24.75 -13.14 -7.94
N ALA A 284 -25.33 -13.41 -9.11
CA ALA A 284 -26.30 -14.51 -9.30
C ALA A 284 -25.89 -15.41 -10.47
N GLY A 285 -26.45 -16.61 -10.51
CA GLY A 285 -26.29 -17.53 -11.64
C GLY A 285 -25.44 -18.77 -11.34
N ALA A 286 -24.89 -19.38 -12.39
CA ALA A 286 -24.30 -20.71 -12.34
C ALA A 286 -23.02 -20.82 -11.50
N GLY A 287 -22.32 -19.70 -11.26
CA GLY A 287 -21.12 -19.67 -10.43
C GLY A 287 -21.37 -19.80 -8.93
N LEU A 288 -22.62 -19.70 -8.46
CA LEU A 288 -22.94 -19.71 -7.04
C LEU A 288 -22.68 -21.06 -6.39
N ALA A 289 -21.86 -21.06 -5.33
CA ALA A 289 -21.69 -22.19 -4.44
C ALA A 289 -23.04 -22.70 -3.89
N ARG A 290 -23.05 -23.97 -3.46
CA ARG A 290 -24.19 -24.52 -2.71
C ARG A 290 -24.45 -23.71 -1.45
N GLY A 291 -23.36 -23.35 -0.75
CA GLY A 291 -23.33 -22.61 0.50
C GLY A 291 -22.10 -23.00 1.33
N TYR A 292 -22.18 -22.79 2.63
CA TYR A 292 -21.14 -23.14 3.59
C TYR A 292 -21.43 -24.48 4.28
N LEU A 293 -20.42 -25.35 4.33
CA LEU A 293 -20.49 -26.68 4.94
C LEU A 293 -20.92 -26.61 6.40
N LYS A 294 -21.97 -27.35 6.76
CA LYS A 294 -22.54 -27.41 8.12
C LYS A 294 -22.82 -26.01 8.72
N ARG A 295 -23.17 -25.02 7.88
CA ARG A 295 -23.46 -23.63 8.27
C ARG A 295 -24.67 -23.05 7.52
N PRO A 296 -25.89 -23.59 7.73
CA PRO A 296 -27.08 -23.15 7.01
C PRO A 296 -27.49 -21.70 7.32
N GLY A 297 -27.38 -21.25 8.57
CA GLY A 297 -27.73 -19.86 8.95
C GLY A 297 -26.87 -18.82 8.22
N LEU A 298 -25.55 -19.01 8.24
CA LEU A 298 -24.63 -18.16 7.49
C LEU A 298 -24.85 -18.24 5.98
N SER A 299 -25.16 -19.44 5.47
CA SER A 299 -25.50 -19.61 4.05
C SER A 299 -26.73 -18.78 3.68
N ALA A 300 -27.76 -18.75 4.52
CA ALA A 300 -28.96 -17.94 4.27
C ALA A 300 -28.71 -16.43 4.36
N GLU A 301 -27.75 -15.98 5.18
CA GLU A 301 -27.36 -14.57 5.29
C GLU A 301 -26.66 -14.05 4.01
N ARG A 302 -25.83 -14.90 3.38
CA ARG A 302 -25.00 -14.50 2.23
C ARG A 302 -25.58 -14.92 0.89
N PHE A 303 -26.20 -16.09 0.80
CA PHE A 303 -26.85 -16.61 -0.41
C PHE A 303 -28.36 -16.38 -0.32
N VAL A 304 -28.76 -15.12 -0.47
CA VAL A 304 -30.15 -14.65 -0.35
C VAL A 304 -30.97 -14.98 -1.61
N ALA A 305 -32.29 -14.88 -1.51
CA ALA A 305 -33.17 -15.03 -2.68
C ALA A 305 -32.91 -13.92 -3.72
N ASP A 306 -32.91 -14.26 -5.01
CA ASP A 306 -32.75 -13.29 -6.10
C ASP A 306 -34.14 -12.79 -6.56
N PRO A 307 -34.54 -11.54 -6.26
CA PRO A 307 -35.82 -10.99 -6.71
C PRO A 307 -35.84 -10.62 -8.20
N TYR A 308 -34.68 -10.66 -8.88
CA TYR A 308 -34.51 -10.32 -10.30
C TYR A 308 -34.34 -11.56 -11.20
N GLY A 309 -34.23 -12.74 -10.58
CA GLY A 309 -34.09 -14.01 -11.25
C GLY A 309 -35.40 -14.77 -11.39
N ALA A 310 -35.31 -16.02 -11.86
CA ALA A 310 -36.46 -16.92 -11.89
C ALA A 310 -36.84 -17.35 -10.45
N ALA A 311 -38.07 -17.81 -10.26
CA ALA A 311 -38.53 -18.31 -8.96
C ALA A 311 -37.57 -19.39 -8.41
N GLY A 312 -37.13 -19.23 -7.17
CA GLY A 312 -36.20 -20.15 -6.49
C GLY A 312 -34.71 -19.90 -6.78
N THR A 313 -34.37 -18.90 -7.60
CA THR A 313 -32.97 -18.49 -7.80
C THR A 313 -32.44 -17.68 -6.61
N ARG A 314 -31.11 -17.62 -6.49
CA ARG A 314 -30.39 -16.99 -5.38
C ARG A 314 -29.35 -16.01 -5.92
N MET A 315 -28.97 -15.05 -5.09
CA MET A 315 -27.84 -14.17 -5.29
C MET A 315 -26.92 -14.20 -4.06
N TYR A 316 -25.63 -14.08 -4.29
CA TYR A 316 -24.59 -13.99 -3.28
C TYR A 316 -24.26 -12.52 -3.00
N ARG A 317 -24.44 -12.11 -1.75
CA ARG A 317 -24.03 -10.81 -1.22
C ARG A 317 -22.51 -10.79 -1.02
N THR A 318 -21.79 -10.03 -1.84
CA THR A 318 -20.32 -10.11 -1.84
C THR A 318 -19.65 -9.35 -0.69
N GLY A 319 -20.33 -8.34 -0.13
CA GLY A 319 -19.75 -7.38 0.82
C GLY A 319 -18.85 -6.34 0.14
N ASP A 320 -18.73 -6.34 -1.19
CA ASP A 320 -17.93 -5.40 -1.96
C ASP A 320 -18.79 -4.25 -2.50
N LEU A 321 -18.24 -3.03 -2.51
CA LEU A 321 -18.85 -1.85 -3.14
C LEU A 321 -18.43 -1.77 -4.60
N ALA A 322 -19.39 -1.52 -5.48
CA ALA A 322 -19.16 -1.43 -6.91
C ALA A 322 -19.99 -0.33 -7.55
N ARG A 323 -19.68 -0.04 -8.81
CA ARG A 323 -20.42 0.91 -9.65
C ARG A 323 -20.36 0.48 -11.10
N TRP A 324 -21.51 0.51 -11.78
CA TRP A 324 -21.57 0.36 -13.24
C TRP A 324 -21.07 1.61 -13.95
N ARG A 325 -20.23 1.43 -14.97
CA ARG A 325 -19.94 2.47 -15.96
C ARG A 325 -20.96 2.44 -17.09
N ALA A 326 -21.04 3.54 -17.86
CA ALA A 326 -21.95 3.68 -19.00
C ALA A 326 -21.71 2.61 -20.08
N GLU A 327 -20.48 2.11 -20.20
CA GLU A 327 -20.08 1.09 -21.17
C GLU A 327 -20.43 -0.34 -20.73
N GLY A 328 -21.13 -0.51 -19.61
CA GLY A 328 -21.52 -1.82 -19.10
C GLY A 328 -20.35 -2.62 -18.54
N VAL A 329 -19.39 -1.96 -17.90
CA VAL A 329 -18.30 -2.59 -17.12
C VAL A 329 -18.37 -2.14 -15.66
N LEU A 330 -17.93 -3.00 -14.74
CA LEU A 330 -17.96 -2.72 -13.30
C LEU A 330 -16.64 -2.17 -12.78
N ASP A 331 -16.74 -1.13 -11.96
CA ASP A 331 -15.70 -0.65 -11.06
C ASP A 331 -15.82 -1.31 -9.69
N PHE A 332 -14.68 -1.72 -9.13
CA PHE A 332 -14.56 -2.06 -7.71
C PHE A 332 -14.18 -0.80 -6.91
N LEU A 333 -14.92 -0.52 -5.84
CA LEU A 333 -14.80 0.70 -5.04
C LEU A 333 -14.35 0.45 -3.59
N GLY A 334 -13.95 -0.79 -3.26
CA GLY A 334 -13.61 -1.21 -1.91
C GLY A 334 -14.70 -2.08 -1.28
N ARG A 335 -14.68 -2.20 0.04
CA ARG A 335 -15.59 -3.08 0.80
C ARG A 335 -16.62 -2.29 1.59
N ALA A 336 -17.81 -2.87 1.74
CA ALA A 336 -18.87 -2.37 2.61
C ALA A 336 -18.69 -2.85 4.06
N ASP A 337 -17.98 -3.98 4.25
CA ASP A 337 -17.68 -4.60 5.54
C ASP A 337 -16.19 -4.44 5.91
N GLN A 338 -15.79 -5.06 7.04
CA GLN A 338 -14.43 -4.99 7.60
C GLN A 338 -13.49 -6.08 7.07
N GLN A 339 -13.93 -6.92 6.12
CA GLN A 339 -13.06 -7.97 5.56
C GLN A 339 -11.89 -7.33 4.81
N LEU A 340 -10.74 -7.98 4.81
CA LEU A 340 -9.50 -7.43 4.27
C LEU A 340 -9.02 -8.25 3.07
N LYS A 341 -8.34 -7.60 2.11
CA LYS A 341 -7.62 -8.28 1.02
C LYS A 341 -6.14 -7.92 1.14
N ILE A 342 -5.32 -8.86 1.64
CA ILE A 342 -3.89 -8.66 1.84
C ILE A 342 -3.15 -9.80 1.13
N ARG A 343 -2.17 -9.46 0.27
CA ARG A 343 -1.30 -10.42 -0.45
C ARG A 343 -2.05 -11.53 -1.23
N GLY A 344 -3.28 -11.27 -1.67
CA GLY A 344 -4.06 -12.22 -2.46
C GLY A 344 -5.11 -12.99 -1.68
N PHE A 345 -5.11 -12.83 -0.36
CA PHE A 345 -5.98 -13.56 0.53
C PHE A 345 -7.15 -12.68 0.97
N ARG A 346 -8.37 -13.22 0.87
CA ARG A 346 -9.53 -12.67 1.58
C ARG A 346 -9.41 -13.11 3.03
N ILE A 347 -9.22 -12.15 3.92
CA ILE A 347 -8.96 -12.35 5.34
C ILE A 347 -10.10 -11.75 6.14
N GLU A 348 -10.68 -12.54 7.03
CA GLU A 348 -11.63 -12.08 8.03
C GLU A 348 -10.89 -11.72 9.31
N PRO A 349 -10.87 -10.44 9.72
CA PRO A 349 -10.27 -10.07 11.00
C PRO A 349 -10.87 -10.86 12.16
N GLY A 350 -12.18 -11.12 12.11
CA GLY A 350 -12.90 -11.93 13.08
C GLY A 350 -12.34 -13.36 13.27
N GLU A 351 -11.76 -13.97 12.23
CA GLU A 351 -11.08 -15.28 12.37
C GLU A 351 -9.87 -15.18 13.30
N ILE A 352 -9.07 -14.15 13.04
CA ILE A 352 -7.86 -13.88 13.80
C ILE A 352 -8.22 -13.46 15.23
N GLU A 353 -9.27 -12.63 15.39
CA GLU A 353 -9.80 -12.24 16.70
C GLU A 353 -10.25 -13.43 17.53
N ALA A 354 -10.96 -14.40 16.94
CA ALA A 354 -11.38 -15.59 17.70
C ALA A 354 -10.22 -16.54 18.02
N ALA A 355 -9.23 -16.65 17.13
CA ALA A 355 -8.01 -17.38 17.41
C ALA A 355 -7.22 -16.73 18.57
N LEU A 356 -7.15 -15.40 18.61
CA LEU A 356 -6.62 -14.64 19.74
C LEU A 356 -7.42 -14.93 21.03
N LEU A 357 -8.75 -14.92 20.95
CA LEU A 357 -9.66 -15.22 22.08
C LEU A 357 -9.67 -16.69 22.53
N SER A 358 -9.04 -17.59 21.77
CA SER A 358 -8.93 -19.00 22.16
C SER A 358 -7.93 -19.23 23.29
N ASP A 359 -6.98 -18.30 23.48
CA ASP A 359 -6.12 -18.27 24.66
C ASP A 359 -6.96 -17.81 25.87
N PRO A 360 -7.08 -18.62 26.95
CA PRO A 360 -7.82 -18.25 28.16
C PRO A 360 -7.34 -16.96 28.84
N LYS A 361 -6.13 -16.50 28.51
CA LYS A 361 -5.54 -15.26 28.99
C LYS A 361 -6.03 -14.03 28.22
N VAL A 362 -6.72 -14.17 27.09
CA VAL A 362 -7.24 -13.06 26.27
C VAL A 362 -8.75 -12.91 26.49
N ALA A 363 -9.18 -11.77 27.03
CA ALA A 363 -10.58 -11.43 27.28
C ALA A 363 -11.28 -10.74 26.10
N GLN A 364 -10.56 -9.93 25.31
CA GLN A 364 -11.09 -9.26 24.13
C GLN A 364 -10.02 -9.23 23.03
N ALA A 365 -10.43 -9.27 21.76
CA ALA A 365 -9.51 -9.11 20.63
C ALA A 365 -10.16 -8.30 19.49
N ALA A 366 -9.35 -7.53 18.78
CA ALA A 366 -9.75 -6.79 17.57
C ALA A 366 -8.61 -6.83 16.54
N VAL A 367 -8.89 -7.02 15.25
CA VAL A 367 -7.88 -7.08 14.20
C VAL A 367 -8.23 -6.11 13.09
N ILE A 368 -7.24 -5.38 12.57
CA ILE A 368 -7.44 -4.41 11.48
C ILE A 368 -6.34 -4.52 10.43
N ALA A 369 -6.65 -4.13 9.18
CA ALA A 369 -5.62 -3.73 8.23
C ALA A 369 -5.23 -2.30 8.54
N ARG A 370 -3.93 -2.08 8.79
CA ARG A 370 -3.37 -0.75 8.92
C ARG A 370 -2.51 -0.44 7.71
N GLN A 371 -2.64 0.79 7.23
CA GLN A 371 -1.84 1.33 6.14
C GLN A 371 -1.15 2.59 6.64
N ASP A 372 -0.02 2.40 7.32
CA ASP A 372 0.77 3.51 7.86
C ASP A 372 1.60 4.20 6.76
N ARG A 373 1.77 3.54 5.60
CA ARG A 373 2.36 4.07 4.36
C ARG A 373 1.54 3.67 3.12
N PRO A 374 1.36 4.53 2.11
CA PRO A 374 0.65 4.17 0.88
C PRO A 374 1.24 2.92 0.21
N GLY A 375 0.40 1.94 -0.13
CA GLY A 375 0.79 0.66 -0.74
C GLY A 375 1.21 -0.47 0.22
N ASP A 376 1.42 -0.17 1.51
CA ASP A 376 1.88 -1.16 2.52
C ASP A 376 0.77 -1.46 3.55
N GLN A 377 -0.13 -2.38 3.21
CA GLN A 377 -1.19 -2.84 4.11
C GLN A 377 -0.72 -4.04 4.95
N ARG A 378 -0.86 -3.91 6.28
CA ARG A 378 -0.42 -4.91 7.27
C ARG A 378 -1.54 -5.26 8.24
N LEU A 379 -1.58 -6.51 8.70
CA LEU A 379 -2.47 -6.93 9.79
C LEU A 379 -1.88 -6.55 11.15
N VAL A 380 -2.69 -5.91 11.99
CA VAL A 380 -2.39 -5.64 13.40
C VAL A 380 -3.50 -6.24 14.25
N GLY A 381 -3.13 -7.05 15.25
CA GLY A 381 -4.05 -7.57 16.26
C GLY A 381 -3.95 -6.80 17.56
N TYR A 382 -5.08 -6.50 18.19
CA TYR A 382 -5.17 -5.85 19.50
C TYR A 382 -5.85 -6.81 20.46
N VAL A 383 -5.32 -6.96 21.67
CA VAL A 383 -5.83 -7.92 22.66
C VAL A 383 -5.91 -7.30 24.04
N VAL A 384 -6.93 -7.69 24.81
CA VAL A 384 -7.11 -7.33 26.22
C VAL A 384 -6.93 -8.59 27.05
N ALA A 385 -6.12 -8.53 28.10
CA ALA A 385 -5.89 -9.68 28.97
C ALA A 385 -7.11 -9.96 29.87
N ALA A 386 -7.34 -11.24 30.19
CA ALA A 386 -8.31 -11.66 31.19
C ALA A 386 -7.84 -11.24 32.60
N ASN A 387 -8.79 -10.94 33.50
CA ASN A 387 -8.49 -10.40 34.83
C ASN A 387 -7.43 -11.23 35.57
N GLY A 388 -6.32 -10.58 35.93
CA GLY A 388 -5.21 -11.19 36.67
C GLY A 388 -4.27 -12.09 35.84
N GLN A 389 -4.43 -12.13 34.51
CA GLN A 389 -3.55 -12.86 33.59
C GLN A 389 -2.62 -11.92 32.84
N SER A 390 -1.41 -12.39 32.50
CA SER A 390 -0.47 -11.68 31.62
C SER A 390 -0.39 -12.38 30.26
N VAL A 391 -0.60 -11.64 29.18
CA VAL A 391 -0.51 -12.12 27.80
C VAL A 391 0.83 -11.67 27.21
N ASP A 392 1.60 -12.61 26.64
CA ASP A 392 2.83 -12.32 25.91
C ASP A 392 2.54 -12.27 24.40
N PRO A 393 2.67 -11.10 23.73
CA PRO A 393 2.42 -10.95 22.29
C PRO A 393 3.28 -11.85 21.40
N VAL A 394 4.52 -12.18 21.80
CA VAL A 394 5.41 -13.09 21.04
C VAL A 394 4.85 -14.50 21.09
N ALA A 395 4.56 -14.99 22.30
CA ALA A 395 3.98 -16.30 22.52
C ALA A 395 2.60 -16.43 21.86
N LEU A 396 1.78 -15.38 21.93
CA LEU A 396 0.45 -15.35 21.30
C LEU A 396 0.55 -15.35 19.78
N ARG A 397 1.51 -14.61 19.19
CA ARG A 397 1.79 -14.68 17.75
C ARG A 397 2.28 -16.08 17.34
N ALA A 398 3.16 -16.69 18.12
CA ALA A 398 3.62 -18.05 17.88
C ALA A 398 2.46 -19.07 17.98
N GLN A 399 1.52 -18.87 18.91
CA GLN A 399 0.29 -19.66 19.03
C GLN A 399 -0.66 -19.44 17.86
N LEU A 400 -0.84 -18.20 17.39
CA LEU A 400 -1.59 -17.94 16.17
C LEU A 400 -0.97 -18.68 14.99
N GLY A 401 0.36 -18.68 14.86
CA GLY A 401 1.07 -19.48 13.85
C GLY A 401 0.87 -21.00 13.98
N ARG A 402 0.34 -21.51 15.11
CA ARG A 402 -0.06 -22.93 15.26
C ARG A 402 -1.48 -23.23 14.81
N THR A 403 -2.30 -22.22 14.54
CA THR A 403 -3.74 -22.36 14.24
C THR A 403 -4.17 -21.65 12.96
N LEU A 404 -3.45 -20.61 12.57
CA LEU A 404 -3.70 -19.77 11.41
C LEU A 404 -2.55 -19.88 10.40
N PRO A 405 -2.82 -19.81 9.09
CA PRO A 405 -1.78 -19.69 8.07
C PRO A 405 -0.96 -18.41 8.26
N ASP A 406 0.30 -18.41 7.85
CA ASP A 406 1.25 -17.30 8.06
C ASP A 406 0.70 -15.93 7.59
N TYR A 407 0.03 -15.88 6.44
CA TYR A 407 -0.56 -14.65 5.90
C TYR A 407 -1.72 -14.08 6.73
N MET A 408 -2.33 -14.85 7.64
CA MET A 408 -3.35 -14.40 8.59
C MET A 408 -2.77 -14.02 9.95
N VAL A 409 -1.51 -14.38 10.23
CA VAL A 409 -0.87 -14.02 11.50
C VAL A 409 -0.52 -12.53 11.45
N PRO A 410 -1.04 -11.69 12.37
CA PRO A 410 -0.70 -10.28 12.40
C PRO A 410 0.81 -10.05 12.53
N GLY A 411 1.32 -9.10 11.76
CA GLY A 411 2.73 -8.68 11.85
C GLY A 411 3.05 -8.07 13.22
N THR A 412 2.04 -7.62 13.95
CA THR A 412 2.16 -7.12 15.32
C THR A 412 0.89 -7.41 16.12
N ILE A 413 1.07 -7.77 17.40
CA ILE A 413 -0.01 -7.93 18.39
C ILE A 413 0.21 -6.88 19.49
N VAL A 414 -0.80 -6.08 19.79
CA VAL A 414 -0.76 -4.96 20.74
C VAL A 414 -1.65 -5.28 21.93
N LEU A 415 -1.09 -5.21 23.14
CA LEU A 415 -1.87 -5.38 24.38
C LEU A 415 -2.57 -4.08 24.77
N LEU A 416 -3.84 -4.16 25.16
CA LEU A 416 -4.67 -3.05 25.62
C LEU A 416 -5.31 -3.37 26.97
N ASP A 417 -5.53 -2.35 27.79
CA ASP A 417 -6.32 -2.49 29.03
C ASP A 417 -7.81 -2.70 28.72
N SER A 418 -8.28 -2.13 27.61
CA SER A 418 -9.64 -2.33 27.08
C SER A 418 -9.69 -1.99 25.60
N LEU A 419 -10.60 -2.62 24.84
CA LEU A 419 -10.86 -2.19 23.46
C LEU A 419 -11.59 -0.85 23.47
N PRO A 420 -11.11 0.16 22.72
CA PRO A 420 -11.79 1.44 22.64
C PRO A 420 -13.11 1.27 21.89
N LEU A 421 -14.21 1.68 22.51
CA LEU A 421 -15.55 1.62 21.94
C LEU A 421 -16.06 3.03 21.64
N THR A 422 -16.76 3.16 20.52
CA THR A 422 -17.64 4.30 20.20
C THR A 422 -18.76 4.43 21.24
N PRO A 423 -19.41 5.60 21.35
CA PRO A 423 -20.58 5.80 22.23
C PRO A 423 -21.73 4.81 22.00
N ASN A 424 -21.77 4.16 20.83
CA ASN A 424 -22.75 3.13 20.48
C ASN A 424 -22.29 1.70 20.85
N GLY A 425 -21.21 1.55 21.62
CA GLY A 425 -20.69 0.27 22.09
C GLY A 425 -19.98 -0.57 21.02
N LYS A 426 -19.63 -0.02 19.86
CA LYS A 426 -18.85 -0.69 18.80
C LYS A 426 -17.38 -0.31 18.88
N LEU A 427 -16.46 -1.20 18.52
CA LEU A 427 -15.02 -0.90 18.38
C LEU A 427 -14.81 0.40 17.59
N ASP A 428 -13.98 1.30 18.11
CA ASP A 428 -13.53 2.51 17.42
C ASP A 428 -12.14 2.27 16.82
N PRO A 429 -12.04 1.96 15.51
CA PRO A 429 -10.76 1.64 14.88
C PRO A 429 -9.81 2.83 14.82
N LYS A 430 -10.33 4.06 14.94
CA LYS A 430 -9.52 5.29 14.94
C LYS A 430 -8.90 5.57 16.30
N ALA A 431 -9.47 5.00 17.36
CA ALA A 431 -8.98 5.10 18.73
C ALA A 431 -8.05 3.96 19.12
N LEU A 432 -7.87 2.95 18.25
CA LEU A 432 -6.86 1.92 18.43
C LEU A 432 -5.45 2.54 18.32
N PRO A 433 -4.55 2.27 19.29
CA PRO A 433 -3.22 2.85 19.31
C PRO A 433 -2.40 2.38 18.12
N ALA A 434 -1.38 3.16 17.75
CA ALA A 434 -0.46 2.74 16.71
C ALA A 434 0.27 1.45 17.11
N SER A 435 0.49 0.56 16.14
CA SER A 435 1.31 -0.64 16.31
C SER A 435 2.78 -0.23 16.49
N ASP A 436 3.23 -0.06 17.72
CA ASP A 436 4.66 -0.05 18.01
C ASP A 436 5.18 -1.48 17.89
N LEU A 437 6.05 -1.74 16.90
CA LEU A 437 6.62 -3.07 16.69
C LEU A 437 7.48 -3.40 17.92
N THR A 438 6.98 -4.22 18.85
CA THR A 438 7.57 -4.36 20.20
C THR A 438 7.75 -5.81 20.68
N ALA A 439 8.05 -6.75 19.77
CA ALA A 439 8.41 -8.13 20.13
C ALA A 439 9.70 -8.62 19.41
N PRO A 440 10.80 -8.93 20.12
CA PRO A 440 12.06 -9.47 19.55
C PRO A 440 11.93 -10.89 19.00
N THR A 441 12.57 -11.19 17.87
CA THR A 441 12.86 -12.55 17.38
C THR A 441 14.03 -13.16 18.18
N ASN A 442 13.73 -14.05 19.12
CA ASN A 442 14.69 -14.71 20.01
C ASN A 442 15.71 -15.67 19.32
N SER A 443 15.93 -15.58 18.01
CA SER A 443 16.89 -16.43 17.27
C SER A 443 18.09 -15.68 16.70
N SER A 444 18.10 -14.36 16.74
CA SER A 444 19.23 -13.57 16.24
C SER A 444 20.34 -13.53 17.27
N ARG A 445 21.60 -13.62 16.82
CA ARG A 445 22.74 -13.53 17.73
C ARG A 445 22.77 -12.14 18.35
N ALA A 446 23.04 -12.11 19.65
CA ALA A 446 23.29 -10.86 20.34
C ALA A 446 24.54 -10.19 19.77
N ALA A 447 24.58 -8.86 19.85
CA ALA A 447 25.74 -8.10 19.47
C ALA A 447 27.00 -8.56 20.21
N ARG A 448 28.11 -8.64 19.47
CA ARG A 448 29.40 -9.16 19.94
C ARG A 448 30.36 -8.04 20.32
N SER A 449 30.04 -6.81 19.91
CA SER A 449 30.82 -5.62 20.20
C SER A 449 29.89 -4.45 20.59
N PRO A 450 30.42 -3.44 21.33
CA PRO A 450 29.67 -2.22 21.64
C PRO A 450 29.16 -1.48 20.40
N GLN A 451 29.85 -1.61 19.26
CA GLN A 451 29.44 -1.00 17.98
C GLN A 451 28.26 -1.75 17.36
N GLU A 452 28.27 -3.08 17.38
CA GLU A 452 27.14 -3.91 16.95
C GLU A 452 25.90 -3.67 17.83
N GLU A 453 26.07 -3.44 19.14
CA GLU A 453 24.97 -3.13 20.07
C GLU A 453 24.27 -1.82 19.67
N ILE A 454 25.05 -0.79 19.34
CA ILE A 454 24.52 0.51 18.95
C ILE A 454 23.87 0.43 17.56
N LEU A 455 24.45 -0.28 16.60
CA LEU A 455 23.85 -0.47 15.28
C LEU A 455 22.55 -1.27 15.33
N CYS A 456 22.50 -2.33 16.14
CA CYS A 456 21.28 -3.07 16.44
C CYS A 456 20.19 -2.14 17.00
N ALA A 457 20.55 -1.27 17.95
CA ALA A 457 19.62 -0.29 18.50
C ALA A 457 19.11 0.69 17.42
N LEU A 458 19.96 1.15 16.51
CA LEU A 458 19.57 2.11 15.46
C LEU A 458 18.75 1.48 14.33
N PHE A 459 19.04 0.23 13.97
CA PHE A 459 18.20 -0.58 13.09
C PHE A 459 16.80 -0.71 13.70
N ALA A 460 16.76 -1.10 14.98
CA ALA A 460 15.52 -1.26 15.73
C ALA A 460 14.70 0.03 15.70
N GLU A 461 15.33 1.13 16.08
CA GLU A 461 14.68 2.45 16.16
C GLU A 461 14.22 2.98 14.78
N THR A 462 14.87 2.58 13.67
CA THR A 462 14.56 3.09 12.33
C THR A 462 13.49 2.29 11.62
N LEU A 463 13.51 0.98 11.80
CA LEU A 463 12.48 0.06 11.35
C LEU A 463 11.24 0.14 12.23
N GLY A 464 11.40 0.71 13.44
CA GLY A 464 10.35 0.89 14.43
C GLY A 464 10.13 -0.34 15.32
N VAL A 465 11.09 -1.27 15.33
CA VAL A 465 11.11 -2.54 16.09
C VAL A 465 11.87 -2.38 17.42
N PRO A 466 11.67 -3.22 18.46
CA PRO A 466 12.20 -2.94 19.80
C PRO A 466 13.65 -3.37 19.97
N GLN A 467 14.06 -4.40 19.23
CA GLN A 467 15.37 -5.01 19.23
C GLN A 467 15.59 -5.65 17.87
N VAL A 468 16.83 -5.56 17.40
CA VAL A 468 17.34 -6.18 16.18
C VAL A 468 18.61 -6.91 16.61
N GLY A 469 18.80 -8.15 16.19
CA GLY A 469 20.07 -8.85 16.38
C GLY A 469 20.98 -8.69 15.17
N ILE A 470 22.24 -9.12 15.31
CA ILE A 470 23.28 -8.70 14.36
C ILE A 470 23.10 -9.25 12.94
N ASP A 471 22.38 -10.37 12.82
CA ASP A 471 22.13 -11.05 11.55
C ASP A 471 20.76 -10.68 10.95
N ASP A 472 19.98 -9.86 11.65
CA ASP A 472 18.65 -9.46 11.19
C ASP A 472 18.79 -8.48 10.01
N ASN A 473 18.14 -8.82 8.90
CA ASN A 473 18.24 -8.07 7.68
C ASN A 473 17.33 -6.83 7.70
N PHE A 474 17.91 -5.66 7.40
CA PHE A 474 17.23 -4.38 7.41
C PHE A 474 15.96 -4.35 6.56
N PHE A 475 16.00 -4.97 5.38
CA PHE A 475 14.89 -4.96 4.42
C PHE A 475 13.83 -6.03 4.77
N GLU A 476 14.22 -7.14 5.40
CA GLU A 476 13.30 -8.19 5.88
C GLU A 476 12.46 -7.73 7.08
N LEU A 477 13.01 -6.84 7.89
CA LEU A 477 12.29 -6.14 8.97
C LEU A 477 11.44 -4.97 8.47
N GLY A 478 11.25 -4.82 7.15
CA GLY A 478 10.39 -3.80 6.54
C GLY A 478 11.11 -2.51 6.13
N GLY A 479 12.44 -2.54 6.01
CA GLY A 479 13.28 -1.45 5.50
C GLY A 479 13.07 -1.17 4.01
N HIS A 480 13.26 0.09 3.60
CA HIS A 480 13.30 0.52 2.20
C HIS A 480 14.14 1.81 2.08
N SER A 481 14.39 2.33 0.87
CA SER A 481 15.41 3.38 0.62
C SER A 481 15.25 4.67 1.46
N LEU A 482 14.01 5.05 1.80
CA LEU A 482 13.75 6.17 2.71
C LEU A 482 14.11 5.85 4.18
N LEU A 483 13.82 4.62 4.63
CA LEU A 483 14.25 4.16 5.94
C LEU A 483 15.77 3.97 5.99
N ALA A 484 16.39 3.54 4.89
CA ALA A 484 17.83 3.44 4.75
C ALA A 484 18.51 4.80 4.94
N ALA A 485 18.03 5.85 4.28
CA ALA A 485 18.53 7.21 4.45
C ALA A 485 18.38 7.71 5.91
N ARG A 486 17.25 7.38 6.55
CA ARG A 486 17.02 7.71 7.98
C ARG A 486 17.97 6.95 8.90
N LEU A 487 18.21 5.67 8.63
CA LEU A 487 19.10 4.82 9.42
C LEU A 487 20.53 5.38 9.38
N ILE A 488 21.01 5.74 8.20
CA ILE A 488 22.35 6.29 8.00
C ILE A 488 22.54 7.62 8.75
N SER A 489 21.55 8.52 8.68
CA SER A 489 21.61 9.78 9.44
C SER A 489 21.72 9.55 10.95
N ARG A 490 21.24 8.42 11.43
CA ARG A 490 21.18 8.03 12.83
C ARG A 490 22.44 7.33 13.33
N ILE A 491 22.98 6.44 12.52
CA ILE A 491 24.30 5.83 12.70
C ILE A 491 25.33 6.94 12.86
N ARG A 492 25.27 7.94 11.99
CA ARG A 492 26.04 9.17 12.12
C ARG A 492 25.87 9.84 13.48
N ALA A 493 24.65 10.15 13.89
CA ALA A 493 24.41 10.89 15.14
C ALA A 493 24.83 10.15 16.42
N THR A 494 24.91 8.82 16.41
CA THR A 494 25.05 7.99 17.63
C THR A 494 26.43 7.37 17.76
N LEU A 495 27.02 6.92 16.65
CA LEU A 495 28.32 6.25 16.64
C LEU A 495 29.48 7.18 16.28
N ASP A 496 29.16 8.41 15.89
CA ASP A 496 30.11 9.33 15.30
C ASP A 496 30.73 8.81 13.98
N LEU A 497 29.99 7.99 13.21
CA LEU A 497 30.49 7.32 12.01
C LEU A 497 29.66 7.66 10.75
N GLU A 498 30.32 8.02 9.65
CA GLU A 498 29.67 8.30 8.36
C GLU A 498 29.66 7.06 7.45
N LEU A 499 28.45 6.56 7.13
CA LEU A 499 28.24 5.46 6.17
C LEU A 499 27.64 5.99 4.86
N PRO A 500 28.23 5.68 3.69
CA PRO A 500 27.59 5.97 2.42
C PRO A 500 26.33 5.10 2.27
N ILE A 501 25.28 5.67 1.68
CA ILE A 501 24.01 4.94 1.52
C ILE A 501 24.14 3.66 0.69
N SER A 502 25.10 3.60 -0.21
CA SER A 502 25.45 2.40 -0.98
C SER A 502 25.88 1.23 -0.08
N GLY A 503 26.61 1.48 1.00
CA GLY A 503 27.12 0.42 1.88
C GLY A 503 26.01 -0.42 2.55
N LEU A 504 24.90 0.23 2.92
CA LEU A 504 23.73 -0.44 3.50
C LEU A 504 22.97 -1.33 2.50
N PHE A 505 23.08 -1.06 1.20
CA PHE A 505 22.51 -1.93 0.17
C PHE A 505 23.41 -3.12 -0.17
N GLU A 506 24.73 -2.95 -0.05
CA GLU A 506 25.71 -4.01 -0.28
C GLU A 506 25.74 -5.01 0.89
N THR A 507 25.63 -4.52 2.13
CA THR A 507 25.63 -5.35 3.34
C THR A 507 24.45 -4.99 4.26
N PRO A 508 23.27 -5.63 4.10
CA PRO A 508 22.03 -5.18 4.74
C PRO A 508 21.81 -5.67 6.19
N THR A 509 22.86 -6.16 6.86
CA THR A 509 22.80 -6.64 8.25
C THR A 509 23.76 -5.84 9.13
N VAL A 510 23.53 -5.83 10.44
CA VAL A 510 24.42 -5.14 11.39
C VAL A 510 25.82 -5.76 11.38
N ALA A 511 25.93 -7.09 11.30
CA ALA A 511 27.21 -7.78 11.18
C ALA A 511 27.98 -7.35 9.91
N GLY A 512 27.29 -7.26 8.77
CA GLY A 512 27.90 -6.84 7.50
C GLY A 512 28.32 -5.36 7.49
N LEU A 513 27.50 -4.47 8.05
CA LEU A 513 27.86 -3.06 8.20
C LEU A 513 29.04 -2.85 9.14
N THR A 514 29.15 -3.64 10.21
CA THR A 514 30.26 -3.53 11.17
C THR A 514 31.60 -3.86 10.51
N GLU A 515 31.62 -4.80 9.56
CA GLU A 515 32.81 -5.10 8.76
C GLU A 515 33.21 -3.94 7.83
N GLN A 516 32.25 -3.13 7.37
CA GLN A 516 32.49 -1.92 6.55
C GLN A 516 32.87 -0.68 7.37
N LEU A 517 32.59 -0.66 8.68
CA LEU A 517 32.79 0.50 9.57
C LEU A 517 34.23 0.70 10.06
N VAL A 518 35.14 -0.25 9.79
CA VAL A 518 36.56 -0.14 10.16
C VAL A 518 37.25 1.05 9.44
N ASP A 519 36.63 1.60 8.38
CA ASP A 519 37.15 2.71 7.55
C ASP A 519 36.35 4.04 7.63
N ALA A 520 35.38 4.22 8.55
CA ALA A 520 34.46 5.39 8.58
C ALA A 520 34.92 6.57 9.49
N GLY A 521 34.74 7.83 9.03
CA GLY A 521 35.13 9.08 9.75
C GLY A 521 34.04 9.72 10.66
N ALA A 522 34.44 10.74 11.44
CA ALA A 522 33.69 11.42 12.54
C ALA A 522 32.35 12.12 12.14
N ALA A 523 31.38 12.27 13.06
CA ALA A 523 30.01 12.74 12.78
C ALA A 523 29.61 14.16 13.22
N ARG A 524 28.34 14.51 12.91
CA ARG A 524 27.72 15.84 12.96
C ARG A 524 26.94 16.09 14.28
N PRO A 525 26.93 17.32 14.85
CA PRO A 525 26.19 17.69 16.07
C PRO A 525 24.65 17.56 15.95
N ALA A 526 23.98 17.17 17.04
CA ALA A 526 22.53 16.97 17.12
C ALA A 526 21.71 18.28 17.25
N LEU A 527 20.49 18.28 16.70
CA LEU A 527 19.54 19.39 16.81
C LEU A 527 18.79 19.34 18.15
N ARG A 528 18.84 20.44 18.90
CA ARG A 528 18.24 20.61 20.23
C ARG A 528 17.72 22.05 20.38
N PRO A 529 16.92 22.38 21.41
CA PRO A 529 16.60 23.77 21.72
C PRO A 529 17.87 24.60 21.94
N PHE A 530 17.90 25.81 21.38
CA PHE A 530 19.02 26.74 21.56
C PHE A 530 18.62 27.92 22.46
N GLN A 531 19.60 28.46 23.18
CA GLN A 531 19.44 29.78 23.75
C GLN A 531 19.40 30.79 22.60
N ARG A 532 18.26 31.48 22.47
CA ARG A 532 18.03 32.42 21.37
C ARG A 532 18.75 33.74 21.66
N PRO A 533 19.57 34.25 20.72
CA PRO A 533 20.10 35.59 20.82
C PRO A 533 18.99 36.63 20.60
N ASP A 534 19.22 37.88 21.00
CA ASP A 534 18.30 39.00 20.77
C ASP A 534 17.92 39.18 19.30
N ARG A 535 18.83 38.78 18.40
CA ARG A 535 18.62 38.77 16.96
C ARG A 535 18.88 37.37 16.42
N ILE A 536 17.81 36.64 16.19
CA ILE A 536 17.88 35.29 15.62
C ILE A 536 18.23 35.43 14.13
N PRO A 537 19.33 34.83 13.64
CA PRO A 537 19.67 34.92 12.22
C PRO A 537 18.61 34.24 11.36
N LEU A 538 18.66 34.44 10.04
CA LEU A 538 17.84 33.69 9.09
C LEU A 538 18.56 32.40 8.72
N SER A 539 17.79 31.32 8.48
CA SER A 539 18.36 30.14 7.83
C SER A 539 18.85 30.51 6.42
N PHE A 540 19.78 29.73 5.87
CA PHE A 540 20.29 30.01 4.52
C PHE A 540 19.17 30.07 3.46
N ALA A 541 18.12 29.25 3.63
CA ALA A 541 16.94 29.25 2.76
C ALA A 541 16.09 30.53 2.95
N GLN A 542 15.84 30.94 4.19
CA GLN A 542 15.13 32.19 4.47
C GLN A 542 15.90 33.41 3.96
N ARG A 543 17.23 33.42 4.09
CA ARG A 543 18.09 34.51 3.64
C ARG A 543 17.99 34.72 2.12
N ARG A 544 17.93 33.64 1.34
CA ARG A 544 17.66 33.71 -0.12
C ARG A 544 16.31 34.38 -0.40
N LEU A 545 15.24 33.92 0.24
CA LEU A 545 13.89 34.45 -0.02
C LEU A 545 13.74 35.91 0.42
N TRP A 546 14.33 36.28 1.56
CA TRP A 546 14.37 37.66 2.02
C TRP A 546 15.15 38.57 1.07
N PHE A 547 16.29 38.08 0.55
CA PHE A 547 17.07 38.83 -0.44
C PHE A 547 16.25 39.08 -1.71
N LEU A 548 15.58 38.05 -2.25
CA LEU A 548 14.74 38.17 -3.44
C LEU A 548 13.58 39.16 -3.21
N ASP A 549 12.90 39.09 -2.06
CA ASP A 549 11.86 40.04 -1.67
C ASP A 549 12.37 41.49 -1.60
N ARG A 550 13.58 41.72 -1.07
CA ARG A 550 14.18 43.06 -1.00
C ARG A 550 14.72 43.55 -2.34
N PHE A 551 15.16 42.65 -3.20
CA PHE A 551 15.72 42.96 -4.51
C PHE A 551 14.61 43.26 -5.53
N GLU A 552 13.54 42.46 -5.54
CA GLU A 552 12.44 42.56 -6.50
C GLU A 552 11.29 43.47 -6.00
N GLY A 553 11.17 43.64 -4.67
CA GLY A 553 10.03 44.29 -4.03
C GLY A 553 8.88 43.31 -3.73
N PRO A 554 7.81 43.75 -3.04
CA PRO A 554 6.70 42.88 -2.63
C PRO A 554 6.04 42.22 -3.84
N SER A 555 6.16 40.89 -3.93
CA SER A 555 5.67 40.10 -5.05
C SER A 555 4.94 38.83 -4.59
N PRO A 556 3.91 38.37 -5.30
CA PRO A 556 3.28 37.07 -5.03
C PRO A 556 4.11 35.86 -5.51
N THR A 557 5.29 36.05 -6.13
CA THR A 557 6.12 34.96 -6.70
C THR A 557 6.31 33.78 -5.73
N TYR A 558 6.48 34.06 -4.43
CA TYR A 558 6.68 33.06 -3.38
C TYR A 558 5.47 32.88 -2.45
N SER A 559 4.27 33.21 -2.93
CA SER A 559 3.02 32.86 -2.26
C SER A 559 2.58 31.43 -2.60
N ALA A 560 2.16 30.68 -1.58
CA ALA A 560 1.75 29.29 -1.66
C ALA A 560 0.28 29.16 -1.20
N PRO A 561 -0.71 29.39 -2.10
CA PRO A 561 -2.13 29.22 -1.79
C PRO A 561 -2.54 27.75 -1.75
N VAL A 562 -3.33 27.38 -0.74
CA VAL A 562 -3.97 26.06 -0.59
C VAL A 562 -5.48 26.27 -0.46
N ALA A 563 -6.25 25.68 -1.37
CA ALA A 563 -7.71 25.78 -1.38
C ALA A 563 -8.36 24.42 -1.05
N VAL A 564 -9.37 24.44 -0.16
CA VAL A 564 -10.11 23.26 0.29
C VAL A 564 -11.61 23.53 0.18
N ARG A 565 -12.33 22.69 -0.58
CA ARG A 565 -13.80 22.72 -0.62
C ARG A 565 -14.38 21.97 0.58
N LEU A 566 -15.35 22.58 1.25
CA LEU A 566 -15.99 22.11 2.48
C LEU A 566 -17.49 22.00 2.25
N SER A 567 -18.03 20.80 2.38
CA SER A 567 -19.46 20.50 2.24
C SER A 567 -20.07 20.14 3.60
N GLY A 568 -21.17 20.81 3.96
CA GLY A 568 -21.87 20.68 5.23
C GLY A 568 -21.91 21.97 6.06
N THR A 569 -22.40 21.85 7.30
CA THR A 569 -22.46 22.96 8.25
C THR A 569 -21.07 23.34 8.75
N LEU A 570 -20.70 24.62 8.65
CA LEU A 570 -19.40 25.15 9.04
C LEU A 570 -19.54 26.14 10.20
N ASP A 571 -18.86 25.89 11.31
CA ASP A 571 -18.75 26.83 12.43
C ASP A 571 -17.60 27.81 12.17
N ARG A 572 -17.95 29.03 11.76
CA ARG A 572 -16.96 30.05 11.38
C ARG A 572 -16.14 30.54 12.56
N ALA A 573 -16.74 30.65 13.75
CA ALA A 573 -16.04 31.11 14.95
C ALA A 573 -15.04 30.05 15.44
N ALA A 574 -15.42 28.77 15.38
CA ALA A 574 -14.51 27.67 15.67
C ALA A 574 -13.34 27.61 14.68
N LEU A 575 -13.58 27.89 13.39
CA LEU A 575 -12.53 27.94 12.38
C LEU A 575 -11.55 29.08 12.60
N GLU A 576 -12.03 30.29 12.90
CA GLU A 576 -11.17 31.44 13.22
C GLU A 576 -10.34 31.20 14.49
N ALA A 577 -10.96 30.63 15.54
CA ALA A 577 -10.24 30.25 16.75
C ALA A 577 -9.15 29.19 16.47
N ALA A 578 -9.43 28.21 15.61
CA ALA A 578 -8.48 27.17 15.22
C ALA A 578 -7.28 27.72 14.43
N LEU A 579 -7.48 28.75 13.60
CA LEU A 579 -6.37 29.46 12.95
C LEU A 579 -5.49 30.19 13.97
N GLY A 580 -6.08 30.74 15.02
CA GLY A 580 -5.33 31.29 16.16
C GLY A 580 -4.46 30.23 16.86
N ASP A 581 -4.97 29.03 17.05
CA ASP A 581 -4.23 27.92 17.67
C ASP A 581 -3.01 27.48 16.85
N LEU A 582 -3.10 27.53 15.51
CA LEU A 582 -1.97 27.25 14.63
C LEU A 582 -0.84 28.26 14.80
N ILE A 583 -1.19 29.55 14.86
CA ILE A 583 -0.26 30.66 15.03
C ILE A 583 0.44 30.59 16.38
N GLU A 584 -0.27 30.17 17.43
CA GLU A 584 0.31 29.94 18.74
C GLU A 584 1.35 28.82 18.72
N ARG A 585 1.03 27.71 18.06
CA ARG A 585 1.85 26.50 18.01
C ARG A 585 3.12 26.64 17.15
N HIS A 586 2.98 27.22 15.96
CA HIS A 586 4.03 27.23 14.93
C HIS A 586 4.63 28.63 14.83
N GLU A 587 5.80 28.84 15.42
CA GLU A 587 6.46 30.16 15.46
C GLU A 587 6.68 30.75 14.07
N SER A 588 7.03 29.90 13.08
CA SER A 588 7.25 30.32 11.69
C SER A 588 6.06 31.07 11.08
N LEU A 589 4.83 30.76 11.48
CA LEU A 589 3.62 31.42 10.96
C LEU A 589 3.40 32.81 11.55
N ARG A 590 4.12 33.17 12.62
CA ARG A 590 4.08 34.49 13.30
C ARG A 590 5.44 35.18 13.34
N THR A 591 6.35 34.79 12.46
CA THR A 591 7.67 35.41 12.33
C THR A 591 7.65 36.45 11.22
N VAL A 592 8.13 37.64 11.53
CA VAL A 592 8.47 38.69 10.54
C VAL A 592 9.99 38.83 10.42
N PHE A 593 10.45 39.43 9.33
CA PHE A 593 11.86 39.46 8.94
C PHE A 593 12.35 40.91 8.89
N ALA A 594 12.92 41.35 10.02
CA ALA A 594 13.46 42.69 10.18
C ALA A 594 14.92 42.77 9.69
N LYS A 595 15.45 43.99 9.58
CA LYS A 595 16.85 44.23 9.20
C LYS A 595 17.52 45.27 10.09
N THR A 596 18.82 45.14 10.30
CA THR A 596 19.64 46.17 10.92
C THR A 596 20.99 46.23 10.22
N LEU A 597 21.43 47.44 9.81
CA LEU A 597 22.70 47.65 9.09
C LEU A 597 22.91 46.72 7.88
N GLY A 598 21.82 46.34 7.20
CA GLY A 598 21.85 45.44 6.04
C GLY A 598 21.72 43.95 6.35
N SER A 599 21.85 43.52 7.60
CA SER A 599 21.70 42.11 7.99
C SER A 599 20.25 41.79 8.41
N PRO A 600 19.63 40.74 7.84
CA PRO A 600 18.29 40.32 8.23
C PRO A 600 18.30 39.48 9.50
N TYR A 601 17.22 39.52 10.27
CA TYR A 601 16.98 38.66 11.43
C TYR A 601 15.49 38.34 11.61
N GLN A 602 15.20 37.22 12.26
CA GLN A 602 13.85 36.77 12.57
C GLN A 602 13.31 37.50 13.81
N VAL A 603 12.07 37.96 13.74
CA VAL A 603 11.32 38.53 14.87
C VAL A 603 10.05 37.70 15.04
N ILE A 604 10.03 36.86 16.08
CA ILE A 604 8.90 36.00 16.38
C ILE A 604 7.91 36.82 17.23
N LEU A 605 6.75 37.15 16.65
CA LEU A 605 5.75 38.00 17.30
C LEU A 605 4.96 37.22 18.35
N GLU A 606 4.45 37.88 19.39
CA GLU A 606 3.59 37.22 20.38
C GLU A 606 2.25 36.81 19.74
N ALA A 607 1.87 35.54 19.88
CA ALA A 607 0.68 34.98 19.23
C ALA A 607 -0.63 35.72 19.57
N ALA A 608 -0.72 36.28 20.79
CA ALA A 608 -1.87 37.06 21.23
C ALA A 608 -2.11 38.32 20.38
N ASN A 609 -1.04 38.89 19.80
CA ASN A 609 -1.09 40.16 19.06
C ASN A 609 -1.29 39.98 17.55
N VAL A 610 -1.16 38.75 17.02
CA VAL A 610 -1.15 38.48 15.57
C VAL A 610 -2.10 37.35 15.15
N ARG A 611 -3.31 37.36 15.71
CA ARG A 611 -4.35 36.39 15.30
C ARG A 611 -4.80 36.65 13.85
N PRO A 612 -4.78 35.63 12.98
CA PRO A 612 -5.16 35.76 11.59
C PRO A 612 -6.68 35.95 11.50
N LYS A 613 -7.11 36.98 10.78
CA LYS A 613 -8.53 37.24 10.54
C LYS A 613 -9.06 36.33 9.44
N LEU A 614 -10.23 35.73 9.64
CA LEU A 614 -10.90 34.96 8.61
C LEU A 614 -11.76 35.90 7.74
N ILE A 615 -11.28 36.23 6.54
CA ILE A 615 -12.04 37.09 5.61
C ILE A 615 -13.11 36.24 4.93
N VAL A 616 -14.39 36.53 5.17
CA VAL A 616 -15.52 35.79 4.58
C VAL A 616 -16.11 36.56 3.41
N GLN A 617 -16.24 35.90 2.26
CA GLN A 617 -16.79 36.51 1.04
C GLN A 617 -17.79 35.58 0.35
N PRO A 618 -19.04 36.01 0.09
CA PRO A 618 -19.97 35.25 -0.74
C PRO A 618 -19.54 35.29 -2.21
N VAL A 619 -19.58 34.14 -2.88
CA VAL A 619 -19.25 33.99 -4.31
C VAL A 619 -20.18 32.98 -4.95
N THR A 620 -20.40 33.09 -6.26
CA THR A 620 -21.03 32.03 -7.06
C THR A 620 -20.00 31.03 -7.54
N GLU A 621 -20.42 29.82 -7.94
CA GLU A 621 -19.54 28.81 -8.55
C GLU A 621 -18.82 29.37 -9.79
N GLU A 622 -19.48 30.22 -10.58
CA GLU A 622 -18.92 30.88 -11.76
C GLU A 622 -17.78 31.86 -11.41
N SER A 623 -17.95 32.65 -10.34
CA SER A 623 -16.95 33.65 -9.88
C SER A 623 -15.83 33.06 -9.00
N LEU A 624 -15.93 31.78 -8.61
CA LEU A 624 -15.00 31.17 -7.67
C LEU A 624 -13.56 31.14 -8.23
N SER A 625 -13.37 30.79 -9.50
CA SER A 625 -12.04 30.70 -10.11
C SER A 625 -11.29 32.05 -10.08
N GLU A 626 -11.98 33.13 -10.40
CA GLU A 626 -11.44 34.49 -10.33
C GLU A 626 -11.11 34.89 -8.90
N ALA A 627 -12.01 34.60 -7.95
CA ALA A 627 -11.79 34.89 -6.53
C ALA A 627 -10.57 34.14 -5.96
N LEU A 628 -10.36 32.88 -6.36
CA LEU A 628 -9.16 32.09 -6.01
C LEU A 628 -7.89 32.71 -6.62
N ALA A 629 -7.95 33.14 -7.89
CA ALA A 629 -6.81 33.77 -8.56
C ALA A 629 -6.42 35.10 -7.91
N ILE A 630 -7.40 35.93 -7.50
CA ILE A 630 -7.14 37.17 -6.76
C ILE A 630 -6.50 36.85 -5.41
N ALA A 631 -7.04 35.87 -4.67
CA ALA A 631 -6.50 35.49 -3.36
C ALA A 631 -5.03 35.05 -3.41
N GLY A 632 -4.60 34.37 -4.48
CA GLY A 632 -3.22 33.94 -4.67
C GLY A 632 -2.24 35.01 -5.16
N ARG A 633 -2.73 36.19 -5.58
CA ARG A 633 -1.90 37.27 -6.15
C ARG A 633 -1.52 38.38 -5.16
N ASP A 634 -2.09 38.36 -3.96
CA ASP A 634 -1.78 39.36 -2.93
C ASP A 634 -0.36 39.11 -2.37
N SER A 635 0.56 40.07 -2.50
CA SER A 635 1.92 39.97 -1.93
C SER A 635 1.94 40.18 -0.42
N PHE A 636 2.97 39.67 0.25
CA PHE A 636 3.19 39.84 1.70
C PHE A 636 4.24 40.93 1.96
N ASP A 637 4.06 41.75 2.99
CA ASP A 637 5.15 42.57 3.53
C ASP A 637 5.87 41.81 4.65
N LEU A 638 6.91 41.07 4.29
CA LEU A 638 7.64 40.20 5.22
C LEU A 638 8.26 40.94 6.42
N ALA A 639 8.39 42.27 6.38
CA ALA A 639 8.92 43.04 7.49
C ALA A 639 7.88 43.33 8.59
N ASN A 640 6.59 43.37 8.23
CA ASN A 640 5.52 43.87 9.12
C ASN A 640 4.29 42.97 9.18
N GLU A 641 4.18 41.99 8.29
CA GLU A 641 3.02 41.12 8.15
C GLU A 641 3.40 39.66 8.37
N ILE A 642 2.56 38.93 9.11
CA ILE A 642 2.72 37.49 9.28
C ILE A 642 2.54 36.76 7.94
N PRO A 643 3.31 35.70 7.67
CA PRO A 643 3.33 34.99 6.39
C PRO A 643 2.15 34.01 6.21
N LEU A 644 0.95 34.37 6.69
CA LEU A 644 -0.27 33.57 6.59
C LEU A 644 -1.52 34.46 6.46
N ARG A 645 -2.36 34.17 5.46
CA ARG A 645 -3.70 34.75 5.28
C ARG A 645 -4.75 33.66 5.13
N ALA A 646 -5.97 33.91 5.62
CA ALA A 646 -7.10 32.99 5.50
C ALA A 646 -8.33 33.69 4.89
N LYS A 647 -8.89 33.11 3.83
CA LYS A 647 -10.13 33.57 3.19
C LYS A 647 -11.13 32.42 3.12
N LEU A 648 -12.41 32.68 3.39
CA LEU A 648 -13.50 31.72 3.27
C LEU A 648 -14.50 32.22 2.23
N PHE A 649 -14.59 31.52 1.13
CA PHE A 649 -15.60 31.75 0.10
C PHE A 649 -16.85 30.95 0.38
N THR A 650 -18.02 31.58 0.42
CA THR A 650 -19.30 30.89 0.72
C THR A 650 -20.15 30.82 -0.53
N LEU A 651 -20.44 29.60 -1.01
CA LEU A 651 -21.23 29.35 -2.22
C LEU A 651 -22.70 29.11 -1.90
N SER A 652 -22.96 28.42 -0.78
CA SER A 652 -24.31 28.20 -0.24
C SER A 652 -24.21 28.07 1.29
N PRO A 653 -25.34 27.93 2.03
CA PRO A 653 -25.28 27.65 3.47
C PRO A 653 -24.42 26.44 3.85
N ASN A 654 -24.34 25.44 2.97
CA ASN A 654 -23.63 24.18 3.20
C ASN A 654 -22.44 23.95 2.26
N GLU A 655 -22.03 24.93 1.45
CA GLU A 655 -20.89 24.78 0.53
C GLU A 655 -19.97 25.99 0.67
N HIS A 656 -18.72 25.72 1.03
CA HIS A 656 -17.70 26.72 1.30
C HIS A 656 -16.36 26.32 0.67
N VAL A 657 -15.48 27.28 0.41
CA VAL A 657 -14.09 27.04 0.01
C VAL A 657 -13.17 27.85 0.92
N LEU A 658 -12.37 27.16 1.73
CA LEU A 658 -11.35 27.77 2.57
C LEU A 658 -10.04 27.88 1.78
N VAL A 659 -9.44 29.07 1.74
CA VAL A 659 -8.14 29.33 1.15
C VAL A 659 -7.18 29.81 2.24
N LEU A 660 -6.05 29.11 2.37
CA LEU A 660 -4.92 29.53 3.19
C LEU A 660 -3.78 29.92 2.25
N VAL A 661 -3.29 31.14 2.37
CA VAL A 661 -2.16 31.63 1.58
C VAL A 661 -0.99 31.80 2.51
N LEU A 662 0.08 31.04 2.28
CA LEU A 662 1.33 31.11 3.03
C LEU A 662 2.41 31.79 2.20
N HIS A 663 3.36 32.49 2.82
CA HIS A 663 4.61 32.82 2.14
C HIS A 663 5.62 31.68 2.29
N HIS A 664 6.34 31.33 1.21
CA HIS A 664 7.27 30.19 1.17
C HIS A 664 8.44 30.31 2.18
N ILE A 665 8.67 31.52 2.71
CA ILE A 665 9.67 31.77 3.77
C ILE A 665 9.32 31.12 5.12
N ALA A 666 8.04 30.80 5.34
CA ALA A 666 7.52 30.26 6.59
C ALA A 666 7.10 28.79 6.50
N GLY A 667 7.01 28.24 5.29
CA GLY A 667 6.62 26.87 5.05
C GLY A 667 6.92 26.42 3.63
N ASP A 668 7.03 25.10 3.46
CA ASP A 668 7.30 24.42 2.20
C ASP A 668 6.26 23.31 1.93
N GLY A 669 6.49 22.50 0.89
CA GLY A 669 5.59 21.38 0.58
C GLY A 669 5.42 20.37 1.72
N TRP A 670 6.45 20.16 2.54
CA TRP A 670 6.37 19.26 3.70
C TRP A 670 5.54 19.85 4.84
N SER A 671 5.55 21.18 4.96
CA SER A 671 4.84 21.94 5.98
C SER A 671 3.31 21.91 5.82
N ILE A 672 2.81 21.59 4.62
CA ILE A 672 1.35 21.58 4.32
C ILE A 672 0.60 20.49 5.10
N ALA A 673 1.13 19.27 5.14
CA ALA A 673 0.49 18.14 5.84
C ALA A 673 0.33 18.35 7.36
N PRO A 674 1.38 18.76 8.12
CA PRO A 674 1.22 19.05 9.54
C PRO A 674 0.32 20.25 9.79
N LEU A 675 0.36 21.29 8.94
CA LEU A 675 -0.54 22.45 9.04
C LEU A 675 -2.01 22.03 8.92
N ALA A 676 -2.35 21.23 7.90
CA ALA A 676 -3.72 20.74 7.67
C ALA A 676 -4.21 19.83 8.80
N ARG A 677 -3.36 18.92 9.28
CA ARG A 677 -3.67 18.04 10.41
C ARG A 677 -3.93 18.83 11.69
N ASP A 678 -3.08 19.79 12.01
CA ASP A 678 -3.19 20.58 13.23
C ASP A 678 -4.41 21.51 13.15
N LEU A 679 -4.74 22.07 11.98
CA LEU A 679 -5.95 22.85 11.74
C LEU A 679 -7.22 22.02 11.98
N ALA A 680 -7.28 20.81 11.42
CA ALA A 680 -8.43 19.93 11.57
C ALA A 680 -8.65 19.54 13.04
N ARG A 681 -7.57 19.27 13.79
CA ARG A 681 -7.63 18.98 15.23
C ARG A 681 -8.07 20.18 16.05
N ALA A 682 -7.51 21.37 15.76
CA ALA A 682 -7.89 22.60 16.42
C ALA A 682 -9.37 22.94 16.16
N TYR A 683 -9.83 22.84 14.92
CA TYR A 683 -11.23 23.07 14.55
C TYR A 683 -12.18 22.12 15.28
N ALA A 684 -11.86 20.82 15.32
CA ALA A 684 -12.68 19.83 16.02
C ALA A 684 -12.77 20.11 17.53
N ALA A 685 -11.68 20.56 18.17
CA ALA A 685 -11.68 20.94 19.58
C ALA A 685 -12.51 22.22 19.82
N ARG A 686 -12.35 23.23 18.96
CA ARG A 686 -13.06 24.52 19.07
C ARG A 686 -14.57 24.38 18.83
N CYS A 687 -15.00 23.50 17.93
CA CYS A 687 -16.42 23.15 17.76
C CYS A 687 -17.04 22.56 19.04
N GLN A 688 -16.22 21.96 19.91
CA GLN A 688 -16.64 21.44 21.20
C GLN A 688 -16.46 22.45 22.35
N GLY A 689 -16.08 23.70 22.05
CA GLY A 689 -15.78 24.72 23.05
C GLY A 689 -14.48 24.48 23.85
N LYS A 690 -13.56 23.63 23.35
CA LYS A 690 -12.32 23.26 24.04
C LYS A 690 -11.10 23.91 23.37
N VAL A 691 -10.04 24.13 24.15
CA VAL A 691 -8.70 24.44 23.64
C VAL A 691 -8.06 23.14 23.14
N PRO A 692 -7.40 23.11 21.96
CA PRO A 692 -6.77 21.90 21.46
C PRO A 692 -5.60 21.45 22.35
N GLN A 693 -5.57 20.16 22.66
CA GLN A 693 -4.45 19.52 23.37
C GLN A 693 -3.47 18.94 22.36
N LEU A 694 -2.50 19.75 21.93
CA LEU A 694 -1.43 19.32 21.03
C LEU A 694 -0.09 19.25 21.80
N PRO A 695 0.71 18.19 21.66
CA PRO A 695 2.00 18.08 22.36
C PRO A 695 2.95 19.20 21.92
N ALA A 696 3.70 19.75 22.86
CA ALA A 696 4.69 20.80 22.58
C ALA A 696 5.70 20.33 21.52
N LEU A 697 6.10 21.23 20.63
CA LEU A 697 7.14 20.93 19.65
C LEU A 697 8.50 20.93 20.35
N PRO A 698 9.32 19.87 20.19
CA PRO A 698 10.58 19.74 20.91
C PRO A 698 11.63 20.77 20.45
N VAL A 699 11.49 21.30 19.24
CA VAL A 699 12.28 22.40 18.68
C VAL A 699 11.39 23.25 17.77
N GLN A 700 11.79 24.50 17.56
CA GLN A 700 11.18 25.44 16.62
C GLN A 700 12.17 25.78 15.49
N TYR A 701 11.69 26.48 14.46
CA TYR A 701 12.51 26.79 13.30
C TYR A 701 13.72 27.70 13.62
N ALA A 702 13.60 28.54 14.64
CA ALA A 702 14.71 29.32 15.18
C ALA A 702 15.85 28.43 15.69
N ASP A 703 15.54 27.31 16.35
CA ASP A 703 16.53 26.37 16.85
C ASP A 703 17.25 25.67 15.70
N TYR A 704 16.53 25.30 14.64
CA TYR A 704 17.11 24.78 13.40
C TYR A 704 18.10 25.77 12.77
N THR A 705 17.76 27.06 12.78
CA THR A 705 18.60 28.10 12.18
C THR A 705 19.94 28.23 12.91
N LEU A 706 19.91 28.25 14.24
CA LEU A 706 21.11 28.34 15.07
C LEU A 706 21.95 27.06 14.98
N TRP A 707 21.29 25.89 14.95
CA TRP A 707 21.96 24.61 14.73
C TRP A 707 22.64 24.54 13.37
N GLN A 708 21.99 25.04 12.31
CA GLN A 708 22.54 25.04 10.95
C GLN A 708 23.83 25.85 10.89
N GLU A 709 23.88 27.03 11.51
CA GLU A 709 25.12 27.83 11.58
C GLU A 709 26.22 27.11 12.37
N GLN A 710 25.90 26.54 13.54
CA GLN A 710 26.87 25.81 14.35
C GLN A 710 27.45 24.59 13.61
N LEU A 711 26.60 23.80 12.96
CA LEU A 711 26.98 22.59 12.23
C LEU A 711 27.91 22.91 11.07
N LEU A 712 27.56 23.94 10.30
CA LEU A 712 28.24 24.28 9.06
C LEU A 712 29.59 24.95 9.33
N GLY A 713 29.69 25.71 10.42
CA GLY A 713 30.91 26.45 10.79
C GLY A 713 31.11 27.70 9.93
N SER A 714 32.35 28.22 9.90
CA SER A 714 32.65 29.47 9.20
C SER A 714 33.04 29.25 7.74
N GLU A 715 32.48 30.03 6.83
CA GLU A 715 32.88 30.06 5.41
C GLU A 715 34.36 30.43 5.21
N THR A 716 34.98 31.11 6.19
CA THR A 716 36.40 31.49 6.14
C THR A 716 37.35 30.40 6.63
N ASP A 717 36.82 29.33 7.25
CA ASP A 717 37.60 28.20 7.72
C ASP A 717 37.53 27.06 6.69
N PRO A 718 38.62 26.75 5.96
CA PRO A 718 38.65 25.69 4.95
C PRO A 718 38.34 24.30 5.52
N GLU A 719 38.59 24.08 6.81
CA GLU A 719 38.37 22.80 7.50
C GLU A 719 36.96 22.68 8.10
N SER A 720 36.15 23.74 8.02
CA SER A 720 34.74 23.65 8.38
C SER A 720 33.94 22.87 7.34
N VAL A 721 32.75 22.39 7.72
CA VAL A 721 31.87 21.65 6.81
C VAL A 721 31.45 22.53 5.63
N ILE A 722 31.10 23.79 5.88
CA ILE A 722 30.73 24.74 4.82
C ILE A 722 31.93 25.16 3.99
N GLY A 723 33.12 25.32 4.58
CA GLY A 723 34.36 25.60 3.85
C GLY A 723 34.67 24.51 2.83
N ARG A 724 34.61 23.23 3.24
CA ARG A 724 34.78 22.08 2.34
C ARG A 724 33.70 21.99 1.26
N GLN A 725 32.43 22.22 1.61
CA GLN A 725 31.32 22.23 0.64
C GLN A 725 31.46 23.38 -0.37
N ILE A 726 31.83 24.58 0.08
CA ILE A 726 32.10 25.72 -0.79
C ILE A 726 33.29 25.41 -1.71
N ALA A 727 34.37 24.82 -1.19
CA ALA A 727 35.51 24.44 -2.02
C ALA A 727 35.12 23.41 -3.10
N PHE A 728 34.32 22.41 -2.73
CA PHE A 728 33.76 21.45 -3.69
C PHE A 728 32.92 22.16 -4.75
N TRP A 729 31.95 22.99 -4.38
CA TRP A 729 31.08 23.67 -5.33
C TRP A 729 31.81 24.71 -6.18
N LYS A 730 32.79 25.44 -5.62
CA LYS A 730 33.66 26.35 -6.40
C LYS A 730 34.41 25.62 -7.50
N LYS A 731 34.92 24.42 -7.20
CA LYS A 731 35.61 23.58 -8.18
C LYS A 731 34.64 22.95 -9.18
N THR A 732 33.53 22.39 -8.72
CA THR A 732 32.55 21.70 -9.57
C THR A 732 31.82 22.66 -10.52
N LEU A 733 31.62 23.92 -10.11
CA LEU A 733 30.95 24.95 -10.92
C LEU A 733 31.94 25.90 -11.61
N GLU A 734 33.24 25.61 -11.59
CA GLU A 734 34.25 26.42 -12.28
C GLU A 734 34.04 26.35 -13.79
N GLY A 735 33.99 27.51 -14.45
CA GLY A 735 33.79 27.59 -15.90
C GLY A 735 32.35 27.35 -16.38
N LEU A 736 31.38 27.28 -15.46
CA LEU A 736 29.97 27.15 -15.82
C LEU A 736 29.48 28.35 -16.63
N ALA A 737 28.70 28.10 -17.68
CA ALA A 737 28.10 29.15 -18.50
C ALA A 737 27.16 30.06 -17.68
N GLU A 738 27.20 31.37 -17.94
CA GLU A 738 26.35 32.35 -17.24
C GLU A 738 24.84 32.14 -17.53
N GLU A 739 24.52 31.68 -18.74
CA GLU A 739 23.15 31.46 -19.19
C GLU A 739 23.07 30.22 -20.10
N LEU A 740 21.96 29.47 -19.98
CA LEU A 740 21.59 28.42 -20.93
C LEU A 740 20.85 29.02 -22.12
N GLU A 741 21.28 28.69 -23.34
CA GLU A 741 20.63 29.09 -24.58
C GLU A 741 19.38 28.22 -24.84
N LEU A 742 18.22 28.68 -24.37
CA LEU A 742 16.94 28.02 -24.60
C LEU A 742 16.25 28.58 -25.86
N PRO A 743 15.47 27.79 -26.59
CA PRO A 743 14.74 28.24 -27.78
C PRO A 743 13.51 29.08 -27.40
N THR A 744 13.73 30.29 -26.89
CA THR A 744 12.66 31.21 -26.46
C THR A 744 12.07 31.96 -27.65
N ASP A 745 10.74 32.10 -27.69
CA ASP A 745 10.03 32.84 -28.75
C ASP A 745 10.37 34.35 -28.81
N ARG A 746 10.90 34.89 -27.70
CA ARG A 746 11.24 36.32 -27.54
C ARG A 746 12.56 36.44 -26.78
N PRO A 747 13.37 37.49 -27.05
CA PRO A 747 14.61 37.71 -26.31
C PRO A 747 14.32 37.90 -24.81
N ARG A 748 15.24 37.40 -23.97
CA ARG A 748 15.17 37.58 -22.51
C ARG A 748 15.18 39.09 -22.20
N PRO A 749 14.18 39.61 -21.47
CA PRO A 749 14.17 41.01 -21.06
C PRO A 749 15.19 41.24 -19.93
N ALA A 750 15.68 42.49 -19.80
CA ALA A 750 16.59 42.87 -18.73
C ALA A 750 15.99 42.74 -17.32
N ILE A 751 14.66 42.81 -17.21
CA ILE A 751 13.90 42.63 -15.95
C ILE A 751 12.90 41.49 -16.17
N GLY A 752 13.00 40.45 -15.33
CA GLY A 752 12.06 39.33 -15.34
C GLY A 752 10.66 39.77 -14.97
N SER A 753 9.66 39.40 -15.78
CA SER A 753 8.27 39.78 -15.52
C SER A 753 7.59 38.92 -14.44
N TYR A 754 8.16 37.75 -14.13
CA TYR A 754 7.60 36.69 -13.25
C TYR A 754 6.19 36.21 -13.59
N ARG A 755 5.64 36.63 -14.74
CA ARG A 755 4.38 36.10 -15.26
C ARG A 755 4.66 34.76 -15.90
N GLY A 756 3.99 33.73 -15.39
CA GLY A 756 4.08 32.37 -15.89
C GLY A 756 2.70 31.75 -16.07
N GLU A 757 2.66 30.71 -16.90
CA GLU A 757 1.52 29.82 -17.06
C GLU A 757 2.01 28.40 -16.78
N VAL A 758 1.10 27.53 -16.32
CA VAL A 758 1.43 26.14 -16.02
C VAL A 758 0.87 25.27 -17.13
N VAL A 759 1.76 24.65 -17.89
CA VAL A 759 1.39 23.56 -18.80
C VAL A 759 1.54 22.26 -18.04
N GLN A 760 0.41 21.63 -17.70
CA GLN A 760 0.42 20.35 -17.04
C GLN A 760 0.75 19.24 -18.05
N ILE A 761 1.91 18.60 -17.85
CA ILE A 761 2.29 17.41 -18.60
C ILE A 761 1.97 16.21 -17.71
N LYS A 762 1.02 15.38 -18.16
CA LYS A 762 0.71 14.13 -17.49
C LYS A 762 1.67 13.06 -17.99
N ILE A 763 2.50 12.54 -17.08
CA ILE A 763 3.22 11.30 -17.31
C ILE A 763 2.23 10.18 -17.04
N GLU A 764 1.77 9.53 -18.10
CA GLU A 764 0.87 8.40 -17.98
C GLU A 764 1.45 7.31 -17.10
N ALA A 765 0.58 6.59 -16.37
CA ALA A 765 0.98 5.55 -15.40
C ALA A 765 1.96 4.55 -16.01
N ASP A 766 1.85 4.35 -17.32
CA ASP A 766 2.70 3.51 -18.12
C ASP A 766 4.13 4.02 -18.27
N LEU A 767 4.26 5.26 -18.71
CA LEU A 767 5.55 5.92 -18.81
C LEU A 767 6.18 6.06 -17.42
N TYR A 768 5.39 6.35 -16.39
CA TYR A 768 5.87 6.43 -15.00
C TYR A 768 6.34 5.08 -14.46
N GLY A 769 5.62 3.99 -14.73
CA GLY A 769 6.07 2.64 -14.39
C GLY A 769 7.40 2.28 -15.06
N ARG A 770 7.59 2.66 -16.33
CA ARG A 770 8.88 2.51 -17.04
C ARG A 770 10.00 3.35 -16.45
N LEU A 771 9.70 4.56 -16.01
CA LEU A 771 10.67 5.40 -15.31
C LEU A 771 11.08 4.76 -13.97
N LEU A 772 10.16 4.12 -13.24
CA LEU A 772 10.45 3.41 -11.99
C LEU A 772 11.28 2.13 -12.20
N SER A 773 10.97 1.35 -13.24
CA SER A 773 11.77 0.19 -13.63
C SER A 773 13.17 0.62 -14.09
N LEU A 774 13.26 1.60 -15.01
CA LEU A 774 14.54 2.15 -15.46
C LEU A 774 15.40 2.66 -14.30
N ALA A 775 14.77 3.27 -13.29
CA ALA A 775 15.44 3.64 -12.06
C ALA A 775 15.97 2.41 -11.30
N ARG A 776 15.10 1.44 -10.96
CA ARG A 776 15.48 0.24 -10.21
C ARG A 776 16.58 -0.57 -10.90
N ASP A 777 16.45 -0.79 -12.21
CA ASP A 777 17.35 -1.61 -13.03
C ASP A 777 18.76 -1.02 -13.13
N ASN A 778 18.88 0.30 -12.94
CA ASN A 778 20.14 1.02 -13.02
C ASN A 778 20.61 1.52 -11.64
N GLN A 779 20.10 0.92 -10.56
CA GLN A 779 20.41 1.32 -9.17
C GLN A 779 20.19 2.83 -8.93
N ALA A 780 19.27 3.43 -9.68
CA ALA A 780 18.92 4.83 -9.67
C ALA A 780 17.54 5.03 -9.05
N THR A 781 17.14 6.29 -8.92
CA THR A 781 15.80 6.68 -8.46
C THR A 781 15.00 7.29 -9.60
N ALA A 782 13.68 7.28 -9.50
CA ALA A 782 12.81 7.93 -10.49
C ALA A 782 13.18 9.40 -10.71
N TYR A 783 13.62 10.07 -9.64
CA TYR A 783 14.14 11.43 -9.66
C TYR A 783 15.35 11.57 -10.60
N MET A 784 16.36 10.71 -10.46
CA MET A 784 17.57 10.74 -11.30
C MET A 784 17.26 10.52 -12.78
N VAL A 785 16.32 9.62 -13.08
CA VAL A 785 15.89 9.34 -14.45
C VAL A 785 15.21 10.56 -15.07
N LEU A 786 14.31 11.22 -14.34
CA LEU A 786 13.64 12.44 -14.80
C LEU A 786 14.63 13.61 -14.96
N GLN A 787 15.59 13.73 -14.06
CA GLN A 787 16.65 14.74 -14.15
C GLN A 787 17.52 14.53 -15.40
N ALA A 788 17.90 13.30 -15.70
CA ALA A 788 18.64 12.96 -16.92
C ALA A 788 17.83 13.22 -18.19
N ALA A 789 16.53 12.91 -18.18
CA ALA A 789 15.63 13.19 -19.29
C ALA A 789 15.48 14.70 -19.55
N LEU A 790 15.38 15.50 -18.49
CA LEU A 790 15.35 16.97 -18.60
C LEU A 790 16.65 17.51 -19.18
N ALA A 791 17.81 17.08 -18.68
CA ALA A 791 19.11 17.49 -19.22
C ALA A 791 19.25 17.10 -20.71
N ALA A 792 18.90 15.86 -21.08
CA ALA A 792 18.95 15.40 -22.46
C ALA A 792 18.00 16.20 -23.39
N LEU A 793 16.82 16.57 -22.89
CA LEU A 793 15.88 17.42 -23.62
C LEU A 793 16.48 18.81 -23.86
N LEU A 794 16.98 19.47 -22.81
CA LEU A 794 17.58 20.80 -22.91
C LEU A 794 18.78 20.79 -23.88
N SER A 795 19.61 19.76 -23.82
CA SER A 795 20.74 19.58 -24.75
C SER A 795 20.26 19.49 -26.20
N ARG A 796 19.22 18.67 -26.46
CA ARG A 796 18.62 18.54 -27.80
C ARG A 796 17.95 19.80 -28.31
N LEU A 797 17.50 20.67 -27.41
CA LEU A 797 16.92 21.96 -27.75
C LEU A 797 17.97 23.05 -28.02
N GLY A 798 19.25 22.72 -27.95
CA GLY A 798 20.36 23.64 -28.27
C GLY A 798 21.00 24.29 -27.06
N ALA A 799 20.64 23.92 -25.83
CA ALA A 799 21.18 24.53 -24.61
C ALA A 799 22.64 24.16 -24.29
N GLY A 800 23.29 23.36 -25.15
CA GLY A 800 24.68 22.92 -25.00
C GLY A 800 24.84 21.51 -24.43
N THR A 801 26.08 21.14 -24.12
CA THR A 801 26.46 19.82 -23.57
C THR A 801 26.72 19.83 -22.07
N ASP A 802 26.79 21.00 -21.45
CA ASP A 802 26.93 21.19 -20.00
C ASP A 802 25.72 22.00 -19.50
N ILE A 803 24.89 21.39 -18.65
CA ILE A 803 23.53 21.87 -18.35
C ILE A 803 23.33 21.93 -16.83
N PRO A 804 23.52 23.10 -16.21
CA PRO A 804 23.20 23.29 -14.80
C PRO A 804 21.69 23.36 -14.58
N ILE A 805 21.16 22.43 -13.78
CA ILE A 805 19.75 22.39 -13.36
C ILE A 805 19.73 22.28 -11.84
N GLY A 806 19.00 23.20 -11.19
CA GLY A 806 18.91 23.32 -9.73
C GLY A 806 17.70 22.65 -9.09
#